data_AF-A0A447NYZ0-F1
#
_entry.id   AF-A0A447NYZ0-F1
#
_cell.length_a   1.000
_cell.length_b   1.000
_cell.length_c   1.000
_cell.angle_alpha   90.00
_cell.angle_beta   90.00
_cell.angle_gamma   90.00
#
_symmetry.space_group_name_H-M   'P 1'
#
loop_
_entity.id
_entity.type
_entity.pdbx_description
1 polymer ?
#
loop_
_entity_poly.entity_id
_entity_poly.type
_entity_poly.pdbx_seq_one_letter_code
_entity_poly.pdbx_strand_id
1 'polypeptide(L)'
;MVGQTAIVNRLLWMQDHYPLTADDVVAQKTPCSFDVSVWEFFWPFIAGAKLVMAEPEAHRDPLAMQRFFAQYGVTTTHFVPSMLAAFIASLTPASAGKSCASLKRVFCSGEALPTALCREWETLTNAPLHNLYGPTEAAVDVSWYPACGDELAAVDGNSIPIGYPVWNTGLRILDAHMQPVPPGVAGDLYLTGIQLAQGYLGRPDLTASRFIADPFAPGERMYRTGDVARWLDSGAVEYLGRSDDQLKIRGQRIELGEIDRVMQTLPDVEQAVAHACVFNQAAATGGDARQLVGYLVSHSGLPLDLPALQEKLRQKLPAHMVPVVLLQLAGLPLSANGKLDRKALPLPDLTPRVKGRAPQSATEIAVAAAFSRLLGCEINDVESDFFALGGHSLLAMKLAVQLSQTFNRQVTPGQVMVASDVAQLSKLLDTDDDERSRNLGFGPLLPLRESDGPTLFCFHPASGFAWQFSVLSRYLSPSWSIMGIQSPRPAGPMQTATTLDEVCEHHLATLLARQPHGPYYLLGYSLGGTLAQGIAARLRARGETVAFLGLLDTWPPETQNWREKEANGLNPDVLAEIERERAAFVAAQQGNASEALFTAIEGNYADAVRLLTTAHSAPFDGHATLFVADKTVPEGVSPEQSWSPWIASLAIYRQQCAHVDIISPSAFETIGPIISELINK
;
A
#
# COMPACT_ATOMS: atom_id res chain seq x y z
N MET A 1 -14.99 14.65 18.28
CA MET A 1 -13.75 15.25 18.82
C MET A 1 -13.23 14.37 19.94
N VAL A 2 -12.04 13.79 19.79
CA VAL A 2 -11.41 12.94 20.81
C VAL A 2 -10.35 13.76 21.54
N GLY A 3 -10.38 13.79 22.87
CA GLY A 3 -9.43 14.53 23.69
C GLY A 3 -8.12 13.77 23.90
N GLN A 4 -7.05 14.50 24.23
CA GLN A 4 -5.72 13.92 24.51
C GLN A 4 -5.75 12.89 25.66
N THR A 5 -6.40 13.21 26.77
CA THR A 5 -6.46 12.29 27.93
C THR A 5 -7.13 10.95 27.59
N ALA A 6 -8.16 10.97 26.73
CA ALA A 6 -8.83 9.75 26.28
C ALA A 6 -7.88 8.86 25.47
N ILE A 7 -7.13 9.43 24.53
CA ILE A 7 -6.19 8.64 23.73
C ILE A 7 -4.96 8.19 24.55
N VAL A 8 -4.48 9.00 25.49
CA VAL A 8 -3.39 8.59 26.39
C VAL A 8 -3.81 7.39 27.26
N ASN A 9 -5.03 7.40 27.82
CA ASN A 9 -5.57 6.25 28.54
C ASN A 9 -5.57 4.99 27.66
N ARG A 10 -6.08 5.11 26.43
CA ARG A 10 -6.17 4.01 25.46
C ARG A 10 -4.80 3.43 25.10
N LEU A 11 -3.80 4.27 24.87
CA LEU A 11 -2.45 3.84 24.48
C LEU A 11 -1.67 3.24 25.65
N LEU A 12 -1.75 3.84 26.84
CA LEU A 12 -1.09 3.32 28.03
C LEU A 12 -1.68 1.97 28.46
N TRP A 13 -3.00 1.82 28.39
CA TRP A 13 -3.63 0.51 28.60
C TRP A 13 -3.14 -0.52 27.58
N MET A 14 -3.05 -0.16 26.29
CA MET A 14 -2.57 -1.08 25.25
C MET A 14 -1.13 -1.52 25.49
N GLN A 15 -0.28 -0.59 25.95
CA GLN A 15 1.12 -0.90 26.26
C GLN A 15 1.25 -1.78 27.50
N ASP A 16 0.42 -1.57 28.52
CA ASP A 16 0.40 -2.44 29.70
C ASP A 16 -0.09 -3.85 29.36
N HIS A 17 -1.20 -3.94 28.64
CA HIS A 17 -1.87 -5.19 28.35
C HIS A 17 -1.22 -5.99 27.21
N TYR A 18 -0.61 -5.31 26.22
CA TYR A 18 0.07 -5.93 25.09
C TYR A 18 1.50 -5.40 24.90
N PRO A 19 2.43 -5.60 25.84
CA PRO A 19 3.71 -4.90 25.85
C PRO A 19 4.48 -4.93 24.53
N LEU A 20 4.74 -3.75 23.97
CA LEU A 20 5.75 -3.56 22.93
C LEU A 20 7.13 -3.32 23.56
N THR A 21 8.16 -3.71 22.81
CA THR A 21 9.57 -3.51 23.10
C THR A 21 10.28 -2.83 21.93
N ALA A 22 11.54 -2.42 22.12
CA ALA A 22 12.34 -1.81 21.05
C ALA A 22 12.59 -2.75 19.85
N ASP A 23 12.48 -4.07 20.04
CA ASP A 23 12.64 -5.08 18.99
C ASP A 23 11.37 -5.27 18.13
N ASP A 24 10.27 -4.62 18.52
CA ASP A 24 9.00 -4.78 17.82
C ASP A 24 8.87 -3.80 16.64
N VAL A 25 8.27 -4.32 15.57
CA VAL A 25 7.96 -3.57 14.36
C VAL A 25 6.44 -3.53 14.19
N VAL A 26 5.87 -2.33 14.22
CA VAL A 26 4.43 -2.05 14.02
C VAL A 26 4.22 -1.62 12.57
N ALA A 27 3.20 -2.19 11.93
CA ALA A 27 2.77 -1.80 10.60
C ALA A 27 1.86 -0.57 10.65
N GLN A 28 2.15 0.44 9.82
CA GLN A 28 1.17 1.45 9.42
C GLN A 28 0.52 0.99 8.11
N LYS A 29 -0.70 0.46 8.20
CA LYS A 29 -1.52 0.15 7.02
C LYS A 29 -2.90 0.78 7.07
N THR A 30 -3.36 1.19 8.25
CA THR A 30 -4.74 1.64 8.42
C THR A 30 -4.83 3.08 7.92
N PRO A 31 -5.71 3.40 6.94
CA PRO A 31 -5.80 4.76 6.44
C PRO A 31 -6.07 5.76 7.56
N CYS A 32 -5.45 6.94 7.48
CA CYS A 32 -5.55 7.97 8.52
C CYS A 32 -6.97 8.50 8.79
N SER A 33 -7.93 8.19 7.91
CA SER A 33 -9.36 8.47 8.11
C SER A 33 -10.03 7.54 9.13
N PHE A 34 -9.39 6.45 9.53
CA PHE A 34 -9.87 5.52 10.54
C PHE A 34 -9.09 5.72 11.84
N ASP A 35 -9.81 5.83 12.95
CA ASP A 35 -9.25 6.05 14.29
C ASP A 35 -8.35 4.91 14.78
N VAL A 36 -8.50 3.69 14.26
CA VAL A 36 -7.55 2.59 14.49
C VAL A 36 -6.12 2.96 14.08
N SER A 37 -5.93 3.80 13.05
CA SER A 37 -4.59 4.27 12.66
C SER A 37 -3.88 5.06 13.77
N VAL A 38 -4.62 5.61 14.74
CA VAL A 38 -4.05 6.43 15.81
C VAL A 38 -3.10 5.60 16.67
N TRP A 39 -3.45 4.37 17.06
CA TRP A 39 -2.50 3.57 17.83
C TRP A 39 -1.34 3.07 16.94
N GLU A 40 -1.55 2.83 15.64
CA GLU A 40 -0.44 2.53 14.73
C GLU A 40 0.57 3.70 14.68
N PHE A 41 0.07 4.94 14.66
CA PHE A 41 0.90 6.15 14.62
C PHE A 41 1.61 6.51 15.93
N PHE A 42 1.08 6.15 17.10
CA PHE A 42 1.60 6.67 18.37
C PHE A 42 2.10 5.61 19.34
N TRP A 43 1.49 4.43 19.36
CA TRP A 43 1.86 3.35 20.28
C TRP A 43 3.32 2.90 20.17
N PRO A 44 3.90 2.65 18.97
CA PRO A 44 5.30 2.22 18.89
C PRO A 44 6.26 3.23 19.53
N PHE A 45 5.98 4.53 19.39
CA PHE A 45 6.87 5.59 19.86
C PHE A 45 6.86 5.80 21.37
N ILE A 46 5.81 5.38 22.08
CA ILE A 46 5.82 5.38 23.56
C ILE A 46 6.56 4.16 24.15
N ALA A 47 6.85 3.15 23.32
CA ALA A 47 7.52 1.91 23.73
C ALA A 47 8.95 1.76 23.18
N GLY A 48 9.42 2.71 22.35
CA GLY A 48 10.71 2.63 21.65
C GLY A 48 10.73 1.67 20.46
N ALA A 49 9.57 1.17 20.03
CA ALA A 49 9.41 0.28 18.89
C ALA A 49 9.49 1.03 17.54
N LYS A 50 9.61 0.29 16.44
CA LYS A 50 9.68 0.83 15.08
C LYS A 50 8.32 0.85 14.39
N LEU A 51 7.97 1.95 13.73
CA LEU A 51 6.85 2.02 12.79
C LEU A 51 7.35 1.92 11.35
N VAL A 52 6.70 1.09 10.52
CA VAL A 52 6.98 0.97 9.08
C VAL A 52 5.74 1.29 8.26
N MET A 53 5.90 2.08 7.20
CA MET A 53 4.80 2.53 6.34
C MET A 53 4.56 1.54 5.21
N ALA A 54 3.31 1.07 5.06
CA ALA A 54 2.91 0.35 3.86
C ALA A 54 2.79 1.31 2.66
N GLU A 55 2.97 0.79 1.45
CA GLU A 55 2.73 1.54 0.23
C GLU A 55 1.26 2.01 0.13
N PRO A 56 0.99 3.13 -0.57
CA PRO A 56 -0.37 3.57 -0.84
C PRO A 56 -1.22 2.43 -1.42
N GLU A 57 -2.46 2.32 -0.96
CA GLU A 57 -3.42 1.27 -1.37
C GLU A 57 -3.04 -0.19 -1.06
N ALA A 58 -1.83 -0.48 -0.54
CA ALA A 58 -1.40 -1.86 -0.22
C ALA A 58 -2.28 -2.56 0.81
N HIS A 59 -2.94 -1.80 1.69
CA HIS A 59 -3.90 -2.31 2.68
C HIS A 59 -5.10 -3.04 2.05
N ARG A 60 -5.31 -2.91 0.73
CA ARG A 60 -6.34 -3.63 -0.04
C ARG A 60 -5.79 -4.85 -0.78
N ASP A 61 -4.49 -5.06 -0.82
CA ASP A 61 -3.85 -6.17 -1.55
C ASP A 61 -3.20 -7.15 -0.56
N PRO A 62 -3.81 -8.34 -0.35
CA PRO A 62 -3.24 -9.34 0.53
C PRO A 62 -1.80 -9.76 0.16
N LEU A 63 -1.45 -9.83 -1.13
CA LEU A 63 -0.10 -10.21 -1.55
C LEU A 63 0.91 -9.09 -1.27
N ALA A 64 0.51 -7.83 -1.46
CA ALA A 64 1.33 -6.69 -1.05
C ALA A 64 1.57 -6.71 0.47
N MET A 65 0.54 -7.00 1.26
CA MET A 65 0.68 -7.13 2.72
C MET A 65 1.60 -8.29 3.12
N GLN A 66 1.52 -9.44 2.47
CA GLN A 66 2.44 -10.56 2.71
C GLN A 66 3.90 -10.17 2.43
N ARG A 67 4.17 -9.49 1.30
CA ARG A 67 5.51 -8.98 0.96
C ARG A 67 5.98 -7.96 1.98
N PHE A 68 5.12 -7.04 2.37
CA PHE A 68 5.40 -6.01 3.36
C PHE A 68 5.76 -6.60 4.73
N PHE A 69 4.99 -7.57 5.23
CA PHE A 69 5.29 -8.24 6.49
C PHE A 69 6.63 -8.99 6.44
N ALA A 70 6.89 -9.73 5.36
CA ALA A 70 8.15 -10.44 5.17
C ALA A 70 9.35 -9.49 5.07
N GLN A 71 9.20 -8.38 4.33
CA GLN A 71 10.27 -7.41 4.09
C GLN A 71 10.71 -6.69 5.36
N TYR A 72 9.76 -6.32 6.21
CA TYR A 72 10.03 -5.49 7.39
C TYR A 72 10.04 -6.28 8.71
N GLY A 73 9.75 -7.58 8.67
CA GLY A 73 9.65 -8.40 9.89
C GLY A 73 8.57 -7.87 10.84
N VAL A 74 7.40 -7.55 10.29
CA VAL A 74 6.31 -6.94 11.08
C VAL A 74 5.92 -7.88 12.22
N THR A 75 5.87 -7.33 13.44
CA THR A 75 5.51 -8.06 14.67
C THR A 75 4.10 -7.78 15.13
N THR A 76 3.57 -6.60 14.79
CA THR A 76 2.32 -6.09 15.31
C THR A 76 1.53 -5.43 14.19
N THR A 77 0.30 -5.87 13.97
CA THR A 77 -0.57 -5.36 12.90
C THR A 77 -2.05 -5.46 13.29
N HIS A 78 -2.89 -4.80 12.50
CA HIS A 78 -4.35 -4.80 12.65
C HIS A 78 -5.02 -5.52 11.49
N PHE A 79 -6.23 -6.04 11.64
CA PHE A 79 -7.13 -6.39 10.54
C PHE A 79 -8.56 -6.01 10.88
N VAL A 80 -9.33 -5.65 9.84
CA VAL A 80 -10.80 -5.75 9.95
C VAL A 80 -11.15 -7.21 9.63
N PRO A 81 -12.12 -7.86 10.32
CA PRO A 81 -12.44 -9.28 10.10
C PRO A 81 -12.66 -9.66 8.63
N SER A 82 -13.35 -8.84 7.85
CA SER A 82 -13.48 -9.04 6.40
C SER A 82 -12.13 -9.05 5.66
N MET A 83 -11.21 -8.16 6.01
CA MET A 83 -9.87 -8.13 5.42
C MET A 83 -9.02 -9.32 5.91
N LEU A 84 -9.18 -9.76 7.17
CA LEU A 84 -8.53 -10.98 7.66
C LEU A 84 -8.97 -12.20 6.86
N ALA A 85 -10.26 -12.33 6.54
CA ALA A 85 -10.77 -13.40 5.69
C ALA A 85 -10.18 -13.37 4.28
N ALA A 86 -10.10 -12.20 3.65
CA ALA A 86 -9.43 -12.07 2.34
C ALA A 86 -7.94 -12.37 2.41
N PHE A 87 -7.27 -11.97 3.50
CA PHE A 87 -5.86 -12.24 3.72
C PHE A 87 -5.60 -13.75 3.87
N ILE A 88 -6.35 -14.43 4.74
CA ILE A 88 -6.27 -15.87 4.94
C ILE A 88 -6.55 -16.63 3.64
N ALA A 89 -7.56 -16.22 2.87
CA ALA A 89 -7.86 -16.84 1.58
C ALA A 89 -6.71 -16.74 0.56
N SER A 90 -5.78 -15.80 0.74
CA SER A 90 -4.58 -15.66 -0.08
C SER A 90 -3.35 -16.41 0.48
N LEU A 91 -3.45 -17.01 1.67
CA LEU A 91 -2.37 -17.73 2.33
C LEU A 91 -2.37 -19.21 1.96
N THR A 92 -1.16 -19.73 1.81
CA THR A 92 -0.84 -21.16 1.90
C THR A 92 0.00 -21.38 3.17
N PRO A 93 0.12 -22.62 3.69
CA PRO A 93 1.00 -22.89 4.84
C PRO A 93 2.45 -22.42 4.61
N ALA A 94 2.96 -22.56 3.38
CA ALA A 94 4.31 -22.12 3.03
C ALA A 94 4.46 -20.59 3.00
N SER A 95 3.47 -19.86 2.47
CA SER A 95 3.50 -18.39 2.47
C SER A 95 3.25 -17.82 3.86
N ALA A 96 2.41 -18.46 4.68
CA ALA A 96 2.18 -18.09 6.08
C ALA A 96 3.49 -18.19 6.89
N GLY A 97 4.22 -19.30 6.77
CA GLY A 97 5.52 -19.47 7.44
C GLY A 97 6.62 -18.51 6.97
N LYS A 98 6.47 -17.85 5.83
CA LYS A 98 7.41 -16.81 5.35
C LYS A 98 6.97 -15.39 5.73
N SER A 99 5.70 -15.07 5.50
CA SER A 99 5.19 -13.70 5.62
C SER A 99 4.66 -13.36 7.00
N CYS A 100 4.15 -14.34 7.75
CA CYS A 100 3.47 -14.13 9.03
C CYS A 100 4.31 -14.60 10.23
N ALA A 101 5.46 -15.23 10.01
CA ALA A 101 6.26 -15.84 11.08
C ALA A 101 6.79 -14.84 12.12
N SER A 102 6.94 -13.56 11.75
CA SER A 102 7.36 -12.51 12.67
C SER A 102 6.22 -11.95 13.52
N LEU A 103 4.95 -12.23 13.17
CA LEU A 103 3.78 -11.69 13.85
C LEU A 103 3.67 -12.27 15.26
N LYS A 104 3.72 -11.39 16.26
CA LYS A 104 3.55 -11.72 17.68
C LYS A 104 2.18 -11.31 18.20
N ARG A 105 1.58 -10.27 17.61
CA ARG A 105 0.30 -9.69 18.02
C ARG A 105 -0.48 -9.23 16.80
N VAL A 106 -1.68 -9.78 16.64
CA VAL A 106 -2.62 -9.33 15.61
C VAL A 106 -3.90 -8.88 16.27
N PHE A 107 -4.36 -7.68 15.92
CA PHE A 107 -5.60 -7.12 16.45
C PHE A 107 -6.69 -7.17 15.39
N CYS A 108 -7.91 -7.53 15.78
CA CYS A 108 -9.10 -7.40 14.95
C CYS A 108 -10.12 -6.48 15.59
N SER A 109 -10.65 -5.54 14.82
CA SER A 109 -11.71 -4.64 15.29
C SER A 109 -12.58 -4.15 14.14
N GLY A 110 -13.68 -3.47 14.48
CA GLY A 110 -14.55 -2.80 13.50
C GLY A 110 -15.74 -3.63 13.01
N GLU A 111 -15.71 -4.96 13.10
CA GLU A 111 -16.82 -5.88 12.79
C GLU A 111 -16.95 -6.98 13.84
N ALA A 112 -18.06 -7.74 13.82
CA ALA A 112 -18.13 -8.98 14.58
C ALA A 112 -17.07 -9.96 14.05
N LEU A 113 -16.21 -10.46 14.93
CA LEU A 113 -15.10 -11.35 14.56
C LEU A 113 -15.56 -12.82 14.56
N PRO A 114 -15.60 -13.51 13.42
CA PRO A 114 -16.11 -14.89 13.37
C PRO A 114 -15.18 -15.89 14.08
N THR A 115 -15.75 -16.78 14.88
CA THR A 115 -15.00 -17.80 15.63
C THR A 115 -14.23 -18.74 14.70
N ALA A 116 -14.86 -19.18 13.60
CA ALA A 116 -14.23 -20.05 12.62
C ALA A 116 -13.00 -19.42 11.96
N LEU A 117 -13.07 -18.11 11.68
CA LEU A 117 -11.96 -17.36 11.08
C LEU A 117 -10.74 -17.30 12.00
N CYS A 118 -10.98 -17.14 13.31
CA CYS A 118 -9.90 -17.13 14.31
C CYS A 118 -9.21 -18.49 14.43
N ARG A 119 -9.99 -19.59 14.40
CA ARG A 119 -9.45 -20.96 14.42
C ARG A 119 -8.61 -21.27 13.19
N GLU A 120 -9.04 -20.79 12.02
CA GLU A 120 -8.28 -20.91 10.78
C GLU A 120 -6.98 -20.10 10.83
N TRP A 121 -7.04 -18.85 11.30
CA TRP A 121 -5.86 -18.01 11.53
C TRP A 121 -4.84 -18.68 12.45
N GLU A 122 -5.30 -19.19 13.59
CA GLU A 122 -4.47 -19.87 14.58
C GLU A 122 -3.80 -21.11 13.98
N THR A 123 -4.55 -21.93 13.24
CA THR A 123 -4.01 -23.12 12.59
C THR A 123 -2.95 -22.78 11.53
N LEU A 124 -3.14 -21.70 10.77
CA LEU A 124 -2.25 -21.33 9.66
C LEU A 124 -0.98 -20.59 10.12
N THR A 125 -1.06 -19.80 11.19
CA THR A 125 0.01 -18.86 11.57
C THR A 125 0.54 -19.07 12.98
N ASN A 126 -0.27 -19.61 13.88
CA ASN A 126 -0.03 -19.68 15.32
C ASN A 126 0.26 -18.31 15.98
N ALA A 127 -0.04 -17.20 15.30
CA ALA A 127 0.18 -15.86 15.80
C ALA A 127 -1.00 -15.43 16.69
N PRO A 128 -0.76 -14.94 17.92
CA PRO A 128 -1.82 -14.47 18.82
C PRO A 128 -2.74 -13.44 18.17
N LEU A 129 -4.05 -13.67 18.27
CA LEU A 129 -5.10 -12.81 17.74
C LEU A 129 -5.94 -12.25 18.90
N HIS A 130 -6.28 -10.98 18.83
CA HIS A 130 -7.06 -10.29 19.86
C HIS A 130 -8.25 -9.57 19.23
N ASN A 131 -9.44 -9.77 19.79
CA ASN A 131 -10.63 -9.04 19.41
C ASN A 131 -10.71 -7.75 20.23
N LEU A 132 -10.79 -6.60 19.56
CA LEU A 132 -11.00 -5.30 20.16
C LEU A 132 -12.32 -4.70 19.66
N TYR A 133 -12.96 -3.92 20.51
CA TYR A 133 -14.19 -3.23 20.16
C TYR A 133 -14.21 -1.83 20.73
N GLY A 134 -14.58 -0.86 19.90
CA GLY A 134 -15.09 0.42 20.34
C GLY A 134 -15.63 1.26 19.18
N PRO A 135 -16.51 2.22 19.48
CA PRO A 135 -16.88 3.28 18.55
C PRO A 135 -15.87 4.44 18.61
N THR A 136 -15.82 5.23 17.53
CA THR A 136 -14.97 6.43 17.46
C THR A 136 -15.26 7.44 18.56
N GLU A 137 -16.50 7.48 19.04
CA GLU A 137 -16.94 8.31 20.16
C GLU A 137 -16.35 7.90 21.52
N ALA A 138 -15.57 6.81 21.59
CA ALA A 138 -14.91 6.34 22.80
C ALA A 138 -13.42 6.00 22.59
N ALA A 139 -12.75 6.79 21.73
CA ALA A 139 -11.31 6.74 21.43
C ALA A 139 -10.79 5.33 21.07
N VAL A 140 -11.12 4.91 19.85
CA VAL A 140 -10.66 3.67 19.22
C VAL A 140 -11.33 2.42 19.79
N ASP A 141 -10.82 1.84 20.90
CA ASP A 141 -11.34 0.59 21.46
C ASP A 141 -11.56 0.70 22.97
N VAL A 142 -12.73 0.25 23.45
CA VAL A 142 -13.16 0.28 24.85
C VAL A 142 -13.18 -1.08 25.52
N SER A 143 -13.12 -2.18 24.76
CA SER A 143 -13.09 -3.52 25.30
C SER A 143 -12.18 -4.46 24.50
N TRP A 144 -11.77 -5.55 25.15
CA TRP A 144 -10.81 -6.51 24.62
C TRP A 144 -11.17 -7.95 25.01
N TYR A 145 -10.84 -8.90 24.12
CA TYR A 145 -10.97 -10.33 24.38
C TYR A 145 -9.88 -11.13 23.61
N PRO A 146 -9.28 -12.18 24.20
CA PRO A 146 -8.39 -13.08 23.47
C PRO A 146 -9.15 -13.86 22.38
N ALA A 147 -8.60 -13.91 21.17
CA ALA A 147 -9.16 -14.64 20.03
C ALA A 147 -8.21 -15.75 19.55
N CYS A 148 -7.48 -16.36 20.50
CA CYS A 148 -6.58 -17.49 20.33
C CYS A 148 -6.55 -18.33 21.61
N GLY A 149 -5.95 -19.52 21.56
CA GLY A 149 -5.69 -20.38 22.70
C GLY A 149 -6.94 -20.95 23.35
N ASP A 150 -6.86 -21.16 24.67
CA ASP A 150 -7.92 -21.78 25.46
C ASP A 150 -9.21 -20.94 25.46
N GLU A 151 -9.09 -19.61 25.44
CA GLU A 151 -10.25 -18.72 25.34
C GLU A 151 -10.99 -18.89 24.02
N LEU A 152 -10.27 -19.04 22.89
CA LEU A 152 -10.89 -19.32 21.58
C LEU A 152 -11.52 -20.72 21.54
N ALA A 153 -10.88 -21.71 22.16
CA ALA A 153 -11.40 -23.06 22.25
C ALA A 153 -12.70 -23.12 23.05
N ALA A 154 -12.84 -22.28 24.08
CA ALA A 154 -14.03 -22.18 24.93
C ALA A 154 -15.21 -21.40 24.31
N VAL A 155 -15.04 -20.77 23.13
CA VAL A 155 -16.15 -20.06 22.46
C VAL A 155 -17.04 -21.04 21.69
N ASP A 156 -18.27 -21.22 22.18
CA ASP A 156 -19.31 -22.00 21.50
C ASP A 156 -20.08 -21.19 20.45
N GLY A 157 -20.09 -19.85 20.59
CA GLY A 157 -20.80 -18.94 19.69
C GLY A 157 -20.13 -18.77 18.32
N ASN A 158 -20.87 -18.18 17.37
CA ASN A 158 -20.38 -17.91 16.02
C ASN A 158 -19.49 -16.66 15.90
N SER A 159 -19.40 -15.85 16.97
CA SER A 159 -18.57 -14.66 17.02
C SER A 159 -17.81 -14.59 18.34
N ILE A 160 -16.60 -14.08 18.27
CA ILE A 160 -15.76 -13.85 19.45
C ILE A 160 -16.40 -12.73 20.29
N PRO A 161 -16.53 -12.91 21.61
CA PRO A 161 -16.97 -11.85 22.52
C PRO A 161 -16.16 -10.56 22.35
N ILE A 162 -16.78 -9.41 22.57
CA ILE A 162 -16.07 -8.12 22.66
C ILE A 162 -15.38 -7.94 24.02
N GLY A 163 -15.71 -8.80 24.98
CA GLY A 163 -14.91 -9.07 26.17
C GLY A 163 -15.08 -8.08 27.30
N TYR A 164 -13.96 -7.62 27.86
CA TYR A 164 -13.88 -6.87 29.10
C TYR A 164 -13.46 -5.41 28.86
N PRO A 165 -13.86 -4.45 29.70
CA PRO A 165 -13.46 -3.06 29.54
C PRO A 165 -11.94 -2.85 29.65
N VAL A 166 -11.45 -1.82 28.95
CA VAL A 166 -10.10 -1.26 29.14
C VAL A 166 -10.03 -0.39 30.41
N TRP A 167 -8.84 0.14 30.74
CA TRP A 167 -8.67 1.03 31.90
C TRP A 167 -9.64 2.21 31.91
N ASN A 168 -10.12 2.54 33.11
CA ASN A 168 -10.94 3.72 33.39
C ASN A 168 -12.18 3.85 32.49
N THR A 169 -12.70 2.72 32.00
CA THR A 169 -13.82 2.63 31.07
C THR A 169 -14.82 1.61 31.59
N GLY A 170 -16.11 1.91 31.48
CA GLY A 170 -17.17 1.02 31.93
C GLY A 170 -18.13 0.67 30.80
N LEU A 171 -18.51 -0.61 30.72
CA LEU A 171 -19.55 -1.11 29.83
C LEU A 171 -20.84 -1.29 30.65
N ARG A 172 -21.97 -0.82 30.11
CA ARG A 172 -23.29 -1.04 30.73
C ARG A 172 -24.28 -1.51 29.69
N ILE A 173 -24.99 -2.58 30.02
CA ILE A 173 -26.02 -3.16 29.16
C ILE A 173 -27.36 -2.91 29.84
N LEU A 174 -28.18 -2.06 29.24
CA LEU A 174 -29.40 -1.54 29.85
C LEU A 174 -30.62 -1.91 29.01
N ASP A 175 -31.77 -2.02 29.67
CA ASP A 175 -33.06 -2.16 29.02
C ASP A 175 -33.62 -0.79 28.55
N ALA A 176 -34.83 -0.82 27.98
CA ALA A 176 -35.53 0.38 27.50
C ALA A 176 -35.88 1.38 28.62
N HIS A 177 -35.79 0.98 29.89
CA HIS A 177 -36.06 1.81 31.07
C HIS A 177 -34.77 2.24 31.80
N MET A 178 -33.61 2.10 31.15
CA MET A 178 -32.29 2.41 31.70
C MET A 178 -31.94 1.56 32.93
N GLN A 179 -32.50 0.35 33.06
CA GLN A 179 -32.16 -0.60 34.12
C GLN A 179 -31.14 -1.63 33.63
N PRO A 180 -30.16 -2.04 34.44
CA PRO A 180 -29.20 -3.09 34.05
C PRO A 180 -29.92 -4.41 33.79
N VAL A 181 -29.60 -5.07 32.67
CA VAL A 181 -30.14 -6.39 32.35
C VAL A 181 -29.35 -7.51 33.06
N PRO A 182 -29.99 -8.63 33.42
CA PRO A 182 -29.28 -9.79 33.97
C PRO A 182 -28.39 -10.48 32.90
N PRO A 183 -27.41 -11.30 33.31
CA PRO A 183 -26.60 -12.10 32.38
C PRO A 183 -27.45 -12.92 31.40
N GLY A 184 -26.99 -13.05 30.17
CA GLY A 184 -27.68 -13.75 29.08
C GLY A 184 -28.78 -12.95 28.37
N VAL A 185 -29.29 -11.86 28.96
CA VAL A 185 -30.35 -11.03 28.37
C VAL A 185 -29.75 -9.92 27.50
N ALA A 186 -30.29 -9.76 26.29
CA ALA A 186 -29.91 -8.71 25.37
C ALA A 186 -30.41 -7.33 25.85
N GLY A 187 -29.54 -6.33 25.77
CA GLY A 187 -29.88 -4.93 26.03
C GLY A 187 -29.02 -3.96 25.22
N ASP A 188 -29.36 -2.68 25.30
CA ASP A 188 -28.63 -1.61 24.65
C ASP A 188 -27.28 -1.39 25.38
N LEU A 189 -26.19 -1.33 24.61
CA LEU A 189 -24.86 -1.08 25.13
C LEU A 189 -24.60 0.43 25.29
N TYR A 190 -24.07 0.78 26.46
CA TYR A 190 -23.64 2.12 26.82
C TYR A 190 -22.21 2.12 27.35
N LEU A 191 -21.49 3.21 27.06
CA LEU A 191 -20.08 3.37 27.42
C LEU A 191 -19.90 4.54 28.39
N THR A 192 -19.00 4.37 29.35
CA THR A 192 -18.70 5.36 30.39
C THR A 192 -17.20 5.48 30.62
N GLY A 193 -16.79 6.56 31.27
CA GLY A 193 -15.42 6.74 31.74
C GLY A 193 -14.59 7.72 30.91
N ILE A 194 -13.29 7.74 31.17
CA ILE A 194 -12.37 8.80 30.72
C ILE A 194 -12.18 8.81 29.20
N GLN A 195 -12.49 7.70 28.54
CA GLN A 195 -12.22 7.49 27.13
C GLN A 195 -13.32 8.06 26.21
N LEU A 196 -14.41 8.58 26.79
CA LEU A 196 -15.46 9.23 26.01
C LEU A 196 -14.93 10.46 25.26
N ALA A 197 -15.39 10.61 24.03
CA ALA A 197 -15.17 11.80 23.24
C ALA A 197 -15.76 13.05 23.92
N GLN A 198 -15.23 14.21 23.55
CA GLN A 198 -15.77 15.49 24.02
C GLN A 198 -17.19 15.71 23.49
N GLY A 199 -17.43 15.30 22.24
CA GLY A 199 -18.71 15.38 21.54
C GLY A 199 -18.53 15.49 20.02
N TYR A 200 -19.62 15.75 19.31
CA TYR A 200 -19.62 16.05 17.89
C TYR A 200 -19.30 17.54 17.63
N LEU A 201 -18.35 17.80 16.74
CA LEU A 201 -17.87 19.16 16.47
C LEU A 201 -18.99 20.04 15.91
N GLY A 202 -19.30 21.15 16.59
CA GLY A 202 -20.33 22.11 16.15
C GLY A 202 -21.76 21.56 16.17
N ARG A 203 -22.01 20.40 16.78
CA ARG A 203 -23.31 19.71 16.79
C ARG A 203 -23.78 19.40 18.21
N PRO A 204 -24.22 20.42 18.98
CA PRO A 204 -24.68 20.23 20.35
C PRO A 204 -25.96 19.39 20.43
N ASP A 205 -26.81 19.45 19.40
CA ASP A 205 -28.02 18.64 19.23
C ASP A 205 -27.71 17.14 19.24
N LEU A 206 -26.79 16.71 18.38
CA LEU A 206 -26.37 15.31 18.31
C LEU A 206 -25.58 14.90 19.54
N THR A 207 -24.76 15.81 20.08
CA THR A 207 -23.96 15.54 21.27
C THR A 207 -24.85 15.27 22.47
N ALA A 208 -25.85 16.11 22.74
CA ALA A 208 -26.77 15.92 23.85
C ALA A 208 -27.66 14.68 23.69
N SER A 209 -27.97 14.28 22.44
CA SER A 209 -28.76 13.08 22.15
C SER A 209 -27.98 11.77 22.32
N ARG A 210 -26.68 11.75 22.01
CA ARG A 210 -25.84 10.54 22.09
C ARG A 210 -24.98 10.43 23.35
N PHE A 211 -24.58 11.55 23.95
CA PHE A 211 -23.85 11.62 25.21
C PHE A 211 -24.80 12.09 26.30
N ILE A 212 -25.54 11.13 26.87
CA ILE A 212 -26.61 11.39 27.83
C ILE A 212 -26.08 11.41 29.28
N ALA A 213 -26.95 11.80 30.21
CA ALA A 213 -26.64 11.73 31.63
C ALA A 213 -26.48 10.27 32.08
N ASP A 214 -25.51 10.03 32.96
CA ASP A 214 -25.31 8.74 33.59
C ASP A 214 -26.17 8.62 34.88
N PRO A 215 -27.20 7.74 34.92
CA PRO A 215 -28.02 7.58 36.12
C PRO A 215 -27.31 6.82 37.27
N PHE A 216 -26.17 6.20 37.02
CA PHE A 216 -25.40 5.41 37.99
C PHE A 216 -24.11 6.12 38.46
N ALA A 217 -23.71 7.21 37.82
CA ALA A 217 -22.57 8.04 38.23
C ALA A 217 -22.96 9.53 38.21
N PRO A 218 -23.28 10.12 39.38
CA PRO A 218 -23.75 11.50 39.46
C PRO A 218 -22.78 12.51 38.83
N GLY A 219 -23.28 13.32 37.90
CA GLY A 219 -22.50 14.36 37.21
C GLY A 219 -21.74 13.88 35.98
N GLU A 220 -21.65 12.56 35.78
CA GLU A 220 -20.95 11.98 34.63
C GLU A 220 -21.85 11.80 33.41
N ARG A 221 -21.22 11.58 32.26
CA ARG A 221 -21.89 11.29 30.99
C ARG A 221 -21.73 9.83 30.62
N MET A 222 -22.68 9.34 29.84
CA MET A 222 -22.68 8.01 29.25
C MET A 222 -22.99 8.12 27.75
N TYR A 223 -22.26 7.35 26.93
CA TYR A 223 -22.46 7.33 25.48
C TYR A 223 -23.34 6.16 25.06
N ARG A 224 -24.38 6.44 24.27
CA ARG A 224 -25.30 5.44 23.69
C ARG A 224 -24.79 4.95 22.34
N THR A 225 -24.34 3.70 22.26
CA THR A 225 -23.68 3.16 21.05
C THR A 225 -24.65 2.82 19.92
N GLY A 226 -25.90 2.47 20.28
CA GLY A 226 -26.87 1.85 19.38
C GLY A 226 -26.64 0.34 19.17
N ASP A 227 -25.55 -0.22 19.71
CA ASP A 227 -25.29 -1.66 19.67
C ASP A 227 -26.11 -2.40 20.71
N VAL A 228 -26.49 -3.64 20.38
CA VAL A 228 -27.17 -4.58 21.29
C VAL A 228 -26.16 -5.64 21.70
N ALA A 229 -26.06 -5.90 23.00
CA ALA A 229 -25.10 -6.82 23.58
C ALA A 229 -25.70 -7.57 24.78
N ARG A 230 -24.98 -8.57 25.29
CA ARG A 230 -25.30 -9.24 26.56
C ARG A 230 -24.04 -9.67 27.31
N TRP A 231 -24.17 -9.85 28.62
CA TRP A 231 -23.13 -10.49 29.43
C TRP A 231 -23.21 -12.02 29.33
N LEU A 232 -22.06 -12.67 29.21
CA LEU A 232 -21.91 -14.11 29.37
C LEU A 232 -21.64 -14.45 30.85
N ASP A 233 -21.76 -15.73 31.21
CA ASP A 233 -21.50 -16.21 32.57
C ASP A 233 -20.05 -15.94 33.04
N SER A 234 -19.12 -15.85 32.09
CA SER A 234 -17.71 -15.46 32.34
C SER A 234 -17.54 -13.97 32.69
N GLY A 235 -18.58 -13.16 32.53
CA GLY A 235 -18.50 -11.71 32.61
C GLY A 235 -17.95 -11.05 31.35
N ALA A 236 -17.69 -11.79 30.27
CA ALA A 236 -17.37 -11.22 28.97
C ALA A 236 -18.65 -10.68 28.30
N VAL A 237 -18.53 -9.60 27.52
CA VAL A 237 -19.65 -9.08 26.72
C VAL A 237 -19.65 -9.73 25.33
N GLU A 238 -20.81 -10.23 24.91
CA GLU A 238 -21.08 -10.69 23.55
C GLU A 238 -21.86 -9.61 22.77
N TYR A 239 -21.37 -9.28 21.56
CA TYR A 239 -22.06 -8.38 20.64
C TYR A 239 -23.11 -9.15 19.83
N LEU A 240 -24.34 -8.61 19.76
CA LEU A 240 -25.48 -9.27 19.09
C LEU A 240 -25.95 -8.54 17.83
N GLY A 241 -25.65 -7.25 17.69
CA GLY A 241 -26.08 -6.46 16.53
C GLY A 241 -26.34 -5.01 16.87
N ARG A 242 -27.25 -4.39 16.12
CA ARG A 242 -27.64 -2.98 16.28
C ARG A 242 -29.14 -2.82 16.46
N SER A 243 -29.50 -1.77 17.19
CA SER A 243 -30.87 -1.34 17.45
C SER A 243 -31.36 -0.30 16.43
N ASP A 244 -30.47 0.29 15.62
CA ASP A 244 -30.75 1.32 14.62
C ASP A 244 -30.34 0.91 13.19
N ASP A 245 -30.62 1.78 12.21
CA ASP A 245 -30.35 1.55 10.77
C ASP A 245 -28.87 1.72 10.37
N GLN A 246 -27.98 2.03 11.33
CA GLN A 246 -26.55 2.17 11.05
C GLN A 246 -25.96 0.79 10.72
N LEU A 247 -25.07 0.75 9.73
CA LEU A 247 -24.40 -0.47 9.29
C LEU A 247 -22.88 -0.35 9.40
N LYS A 248 -22.23 -1.49 9.55
CA LYS A 248 -20.80 -1.68 9.34
C LYS A 248 -20.65 -2.60 8.13
N ILE A 249 -20.19 -2.06 7.00
CA ILE A 249 -19.92 -2.85 5.79
C ILE A 249 -18.41 -2.88 5.57
N ARG A 250 -17.80 -4.07 5.72
CA ARG A 250 -16.34 -4.25 5.56
C ARG A 250 -15.54 -3.28 6.45
N GLY A 251 -16.00 -3.11 7.69
CA GLY A 251 -15.43 -2.18 8.69
C GLY A 251 -15.77 -0.71 8.49
N GLN A 252 -16.48 -0.32 7.42
CA GLN A 252 -16.88 1.05 7.17
C GLN A 252 -18.21 1.35 7.83
N ARG A 253 -18.25 2.41 8.64
CA ARG A 253 -19.49 2.92 9.25
C ARG A 253 -20.32 3.65 8.20
N ILE A 254 -21.55 3.18 7.98
CA ILE A 254 -22.47 3.73 6.98
C ILE A 254 -23.79 4.07 7.65
N GLU A 255 -24.24 5.31 7.49
CA GLU A 255 -25.53 5.80 7.91
C GLU A 255 -26.49 5.77 6.70
N LEU A 256 -27.36 4.76 6.60
CA LEU A 256 -28.27 4.61 5.46
C LEU A 256 -29.16 5.85 5.26
N GLY A 257 -29.60 6.46 6.36
CA GLY A 257 -30.43 7.67 6.31
C GLY A 257 -29.73 8.90 5.69
N GLU A 258 -28.39 8.94 5.66
CA GLU A 258 -27.66 9.98 4.92
C GLU A 258 -27.79 9.75 3.41
N ILE A 259 -27.58 8.51 2.97
CA ILE A 259 -27.72 8.11 1.57
C ILE A 259 -29.16 8.38 1.11
N ASP A 260 -30.16 8.02 1.91
CA ASP A 260 -31.58 8.27 1.64
C ASP A 260 -31.84 9.75 1.37
N ARG A 261 -31.38 10.64 2.27
CA ARG A 261 -31.57 12.08 2.12
C ARG A 261 -30.90 12.62 0.87
N VAL A 262 -29.67 12.19 0.58
CA VAL A 262 -28.96 12.67 -0.62
C VAL A 262 -29.66 12.19 -1.89
N MET A 263 -30.11 10.93 -1.95
CA MET A 263 -30.90 10.41 -3.07
C MET A 263 -32.22 11.17 -3.25
N GLN A 264 -32.91 11.51 -2.16
CA GLN A 264 -34.14 12.31 -2.20
C GLN A 264 -33.91 13.75 -2.70
N THR A 265 -32.68 14.28 -2.67
CA THR A 265 -32.36 15.59 -3.26
C THR A 265 -32.14 15.56 -4.77
N LEU A 266 -32.18 14.38 -5.41
CA LEU A 266 -31.96 14.24 -6.84
C LEU A 266 -33.19 14.69 -7.65
N PRO A 267 -33.00 15.16 -8.89
CA PRO A 267 -34.12 15.61 -9.72
C PRO A 267 -35.13 14.50 -9.98
N ASP A 268 -36.41 14.85 -9.88
CA ASP A 268 -37.57 13.97 -10.14
C ASP A 268 -37.68 12.73 -9.21
N VAL A 269 -36.97 12.70 -8.09
CA VAL A 269 -37.08 11.63 -7.08
C VAL A 269 -38.07 12.04 -5.99
N GLU A 270 -39.15 11.28 -5.83
CA GLU A 270 -40.16 11.48 -4.77
C GLU A 270 -39.74 10.81 -3.46
N GLN A 271 -39.33 9.54 -3.55
CA GLN A 271 -38.95 8.72 -2.41
C GLN A 271 -37.70 7.93 -2.78
N ALA A 272 -36.79 7.79 -1.83
CA ALA A 272 -35.61 6.94 -1.99
C ALA A 272 -35.25 6.22 -0.69
N VAL A 273 -34.79 4.98 -0.85
CA VAL A 273 -34.35 4.10 0.24
C VAL A 273 -33.10 3.35 -0.17
N ALA A 274 -32.07 3.41 0.67
CA ALA A 274 -30.88 2.60 0.62
C ALA A 274 -31.10 1.32 1.44
N HIS A 275 -30.63 0.21 0.89
CA HIS A 275 -30.67 -1.09 1.53
C HIS A 275 -29.35 -1.83 1.26
N ALA A 276 -28.79 -2.44 2.30
CA ALA A 276 -27.62 -3.30 2.17
C ALA A 276 -28.07 -4.76 2.07
N CYS A 277 -27.77 -5.42 0.95
CA CYS A 277 -28.15 -6.82 0.72
C CYS A 277 -27.06 -7.59 -0.02
N VAL A 278 -27.14 -8.92 0.05
CA VAL A 278 -26.35 -9.83 -0.81
C VAL A 278 -27.28 -10.28 -1.93
N PHE A 279 -27.11 -9.71 -3.11
CA PHE A 279 -27.93 -10.06 -4.28
C PHE A 279 -27.26 -11.07 -5.22
N ASN A 280 -25.98 -11.39 -5.00
CA ASN A 280 -25.30 -12.54 -5.59
C ASN A 280 -24.78 -13.48 -4.49
N GLN A 281 -25.42 -14.63 -4.30
CA GLN A 281 -25.04 -15.60 -3.26
C GLN A 281 -23.72 -16.32 -3.58
N ALA A 282 -23.34 -16.44 -4.86
CA ALA A 282 -22.07 -17.07 -5.24
C ALA A 282 -20.86 -16.20 -4.86
N ALA A 283 -21.04 -14.89 -4.72
CA ALA A 283 -20.00 -13.96 -4.27
C ALA A 283 -19.66 -14.07 -2.77
N ALA A 284 -20.53 -14.69 -1.96
CA ALA A 284 -20.38 -14.79 -0.51
C ALA A 284 -19.34 -15.86 -0.10
N THR A 285 -18.05 -15.53 -0.26
CA THR A 285 -16.92 -16.45 -0.03
C THR A 285 -16.20 -16.25 1.31
N GLY A 286 -16.88 -15.64 2.29
CA GLY A 286 -16.35 -15.25 3.61
C GLY A 286 -16.22 -13.72 3.78
N GLY A 287 -16.41 -13.22 5.01
CA GLY A 287 -16.47 -11.78 5.31
C GLY A 287 -17.81 -11.14 4.90
N ASP A 288 -17.89 -9.80 4.96
CA ASP A 288 -19.12 -9.07 4.63
C ASP A 288 -19.28 -8.81 3.12
N ALA A 289 -20.15 -9.60 2.49
CA ALA A 289 -20.49 -9.53 1.06
C ALA A 289 -21.65 -8.56 0.74
N ARG A 290 -22.22 -7.86 1.73
CA ARG A 290 -23.34 -6.93 1.49
C ARG A 290 -22.92 -5.78 0.59
N GLN A 291 -23.84 -5.37 -0.28
CA GLN A 291 -23.70 -4.22 -1.17
C GLN A 291 -24.87 -3.27 -1.00
N LEU A 292 -24.61 -1.98 -1.23
CA LEU A 292 -25.65 -0.94 -1.15
C LEU A 292 -26.45 -0.89 -2.45
N VAL A 293 -27.77 -1.03 -2.33
CA VAL A 293 -28.74 -0.86 -3.42
C VAL A 293 -29.65 0.32 -3.08
N GLY A 294 -29.83 1.23 -4.03
CA GLY A 294 -30.72 2.39 -3.91
C GLY A 294 -32.02 2.15 -4.66
N TYR A 295 -33.16 2.27 -3.99
CA TYR A 295 -34.48 2.15 -4.58
C TYR A 295 -35.11 3.53 -4.69
N LEU A 296 -35.57 3.91 -5.89
CA LEU A 296 -36.12 5.23 -6.17
C LEU A 296 -37.54 5.14 -6.71
N VAL A 297 -38.38 6.10 -6.35
CA VAL A 297 -39.70 6.34 -6.96
C VAL A 297 -39.69 7.73 -7.56
N SER A 298 -40.13 7.87 -8.82
CA SER A 298 -40.14 9.17 -9.49
C SER A 298 -41.38 9.98 -9.16
N HIS A 299 -41.22 11.29 -9.03
CA HIS A 299 -42.33 12.22 -8.77
C HIS A 299 -43.25 12.35 -9.98
N SER A 300 -42.67 12.38 -11.19
CA SER A 300 -43.42 12.45 -12.45
C SER A 300 -44.05 11.13 -12.89
N GLY A 301 -43.65 10.00 -12.28
CA GLY A 301 -43.94 8.65 -12.78
C GLY A 301 -43.17 8.27 -14.05
N LEU A 302 -42.30 9.14 -14.59
CA LEU A 302 -41.47 8.87 -15.75
C LEU A 302 -40.22 8.06 -15.38
N PRO A 303 -39.57 7.39 -16.36
CA PRO A 303 -38.29 6.73 -16.15
C PRO A 303 -37.21 7.70 -15.68
N LEU A 304 -36.47 7.32 -14.64
CA LEU A 304 -35.30 8.06 -14.15
C LEU A 304 -34.06 7.65 -14.94
N ASP A 305 -33.19 8.63 -15.21
CA ASP A 305 -31.86 8.38 -15.77
C ASP A 305 -30.90 7.89 -14.67
N LEU A 306 -31.01 6.59 -14.33
CA LEU A 306 -30.29 5.97 -13.23
C LEU A 306 -28.75 6.14 -13.32
N PRO A 307 -28.10 5.96 -14.49
CA PRO A 307 -26.67 6.25 -14.63
C PRO A 307 -26.30 7.69 -14.28
N ALA A 308 -27.04 8.69 -14.78
CA ALA A 308 -26.77 10.09 -14.47
C ALA A 308 -27.04 10.43 -13.01
N LEU A 309 -28.03 9.78 -12.38
CA LEU A 309 -28.30 9.93 -10.95
C LEU A 309 -27.16 9.32 -10.11
N GLN A 310 -26.64 8.16 -10.48
CA GLN A 310 -25.51 7.54 -9.79
C GLN A 310 -24.25 8.41 -9.85
N GLU A 311 -23.98 9.06 -10.98
CA GLU A 311 -22.86 10.01 -11.10
C GLU A 311 -23.03 11.23 -10.18
N LYS A 312 -24.24 11.77 -10.07
CA LYS A 312 -24.54 12.84 -9.10
C LYS A 312 -24.33 12.41 -7.65
N LEU A 313 -24.59 11.14 -7.32
CA LEU A 313 -24.32 10.59 -5.99
C LEU A 313 -22.81 10.53 -5.71
N ARG A 314 -21.98 10.13 -6.69
CA ARG A 314 -20.51 10.09 -6.55
C ARG A 314 -19.90 11.45 -6.22
N GLN A 315 -20.53 12.54 -6.65
CA GLN A 315 -20.08 13.91 -6.37
C GLN A 315 -20.46 14.40 -4.96
N LYS A 316 -21.43 13.76 -4.30
CA LYS A 316 -21.99 14.19 -3.01
C LYS A 316 -21.65 13.26 -1.85
N LEU A 317 -21.49 11.96 -2.12
CA LEU A 317 -21.26 10.93 -1.12
C LEU A 317 -19.83 10.39 -1.23
N PRO A 318 -19.23 9.95 -0.10
CA PRO A 318 -18.03 9.13 -0.14
C PRO A 318 -18.23 7.89 -1.03
N ALA A 319 -17.19 7.46 -1.75
CA ALA A 319 -17.29 6.39 -2.74
C ALA A 319 -17.92 5.08 -2.21
N HIS A 320 -17.70 4.74 -0.95
CA HIS A 320 -18.25 3.53 -0.32
C HIS A 320 -19.70 3.66 0.17
N MET A 321 -20.25 4.87 0.18
CA MET A 321 -21.65 5.15 0.52
C MET A 321 -22.54 5.28 -0.73
N VAL A 322 -21.94 5.30 -1.93
CA VAL A 322 -22.69 5.34 -3.19
C VAL A 322 -23.26 3.94 -3.45
N PRO A 323 -24.59 3.80 -3.65
CA PRO A 323 -25.17 2.52 -4.04
C PRO A 323 -24.58 2.00 -5.35
N VAL A 324 -24.23 0.72 -5.39
CA VAL A 324 -23.65 0.07 -6.58
C VAL A 324 -24.70 -0.14 -7.66
N VAL A 325 -25.97 -0.30 -7.27
CA VAL A 325 -27.12 -0.41 -8.17
C VAL A 325 -28.21 0.55 -7.72
N LEU A 326 -28.81 1.25 -8.67
CA LEU A 326 -30.06 1.98 -8.49
C LEU A 326 -31.20 1.24 -9.19
N LEU A 327 -32.35 1.11 -8.52
CA LEU A 327 -33.55 0.48 -9.05
C LEU A 327 -34.73 1.44 -8.94
N GLN A 328 -35.41 1.70 -10.06
CA GLN A 328 -36.66 2.45 -10.06
C GLN A 328 -37.83 1.50 -9.77
N LEU A 329 -38.69 1.90 -8.82
CA LEU A 329 -39.92 1.21 -8.47
C LEU A 329 -41.13 2.09 -8.79
N ALA A 330 -42.28 1.46 -9.06
CA ALA A 330 -43.56 2.16 -9.16
C ALA A 330 -44.04 2.72 -7.81
N GLY A 331 -43.58 2.12 -6.71
CA GLY A 331 -43.84 2.54 -5.34
C GLY A 331 -43.02 1.69 -4.36
N LEU A 332 -42.72 2.22 -3.18
CA LEU A 332 -42.02 1.47 -2.15
C LEU A 332 -42.94 0.41 -1.52
N PRO A 333 -42.48 -0.83 -1.31
CA PRO A 333 -43.28 -1.85 -0.67
C PRO A 333 -43.49 -1.51 0.81
N LEU A 334 -44.74 -1.52 1.26
CA LEU A 334 -45.11 -1.24 2.64
C LEU A 334 -45.71 -2.49 3.29
N SER A 335 -45.37 -2.71 4.55
CA SER A 335 -46.01 -3.68 5.44
C SER A 335 -47.46 -3.27 5.75
N ALA A 336 -48.23 -4.18 6.35
CA ALA A 336 -49.61 -3.92 6.79
C ALA A 336 -49.77 -2.71 7.73
N ASN A 337 -48.69 -2.29 8.40
CA ASN A 337 -48.67 -1.13 9.30
C ASN A 337 -48.17 0.17 8.62
N GLY A 338 -48.03 0.18 7.29
CA GLY A 338 -47.58 1.35 6.52
C GLY A 338 -46.09 1.67 6.65
N LYS A 339 -45.29 0.79 7.27
CA LYS A 339 -43.82 0.89 7.32
C LYS A 339 -43.20 0.20 6.11
N LEU A 340 -42.07 0.70 5.60
CA LEU A 340 -41.30 0.05 4.54
C LEU A 340 -41.04 -1.43 4.86
N ASP A 341 -41.42 -2.31 3.94
CA ASP A 341 -41.09 -3.73 3.99
C ASP A 341 -39.79 -3.99 3.22
N ARG A 342 -38.66 -3.94 3.93
CA ARG A 342 -37.33 -4.18 3.35
C ARG A 342 -37.19 -5.60 2.77
N LYS A 343 -37.97 -6.59 3.23
CA LYS A 343 -37.92 -7.97 2.71
C LYS A 343 -38.62 -8.10 1.35
N ALA A 344 -39.56 -7.20 1.07
CA ALA A 344 -40.29 -7.14 -0.19
C ALA A 344 -39.56 -6.31 -1.27
N LEU A 345 -38.40 -5.71 -0.95
CA LEU A 345 -37.59 -5.02 -1.93
C LEU A 345 -37.00 -6.03 -2.94
N PRO A 346 -37.16 -5.80 -4.26
CA PRO A 346 -36.63 -6.71 -5.26
C PRO A 346 -35.10 -6.65 -5.27
N LEU A 347 -34.45 -7.81 -5.42
CA LEU A 347 -32.99 -7.85 -5.63
C LEU A 347 -32.66 -7.40 -7.06
N PRO A 348 -31.51 -6.76 -7.30
CA PRO A 348 -30.99 -6.53 -8.64
C PRO A 348 -30.94 -7.81 -9.49
N ASP A 349 -31.34 -7.70 -10.76
CA ASP A 349 -31.16 -8.78 -11.73
C ASP A 349 -29.66 -8.96 -12.02
N LEU A 350 -29.17 -10.20 -11.92
CA LEU A 350 -27.77 -10.55 -12.24
C LEU A 350 -27.51 -10.64 -13.76
N THR A 351 -28.56 -10.56 -14.58
CA THR A 351 -28.47 -10.54 -16.04
C THR A 351 -28.29 -9.10 -16.52
N PRO A 352 -27.21 -8.78 -17.27
CA PRO A 352 -27.03 -7.45 -17.83
C PRO A 352 -28.22 -7.08 -18.72
N ARG A 353 -28.87 -5.93 -18.43
CA ARG A 353 -30.06 -5.45 -19.17
C ARG A 353 -29.72 -4.84 -20.53
N VAL A 354 -28.45 -4.55 -20.79
CA VAL A 354 -27.96 -3.99 -22.06
C VAL A 354 -27.28 -5.12 -22.83
N LYS A 355 -27.62 -5.29 -24.11
CA LYS A 355 -26.89 -6.18 -25.03
C LYS A 355 -25.66 -5.42 -25.53
N GLY A 356 -24.58 -5.39 -24.77
CA GLY A 356 -23.29 -4.93 -25.28
C GLY A 356 -22.59 -5.99 -26.13
N ARG A 357 -21.35 -5.70 -26.51
CA ARG A 357 -20.55 -6.57 -27.40
C ARG A 357 -20.00 -7.75 -26.61
N ALA A 358 -20.01 -8.95 -27.21
CA ALA A 358 -19.35 -10.11 -26.61
C ALA A 358 -17.81 -9.95 -26.54
N PRO A 359 -17.13 -10.54 -25.54
CA PRO A 359 -15.67 -10.60 -25.47
C PRO A 359 -15.06 -11.14 -26.77
N GLN A 360 -14.05 -10.46 -27.32
CA GLN A 360 -13.38 -10.84 -28.58
C GLN A 360 -11.88 -11.00 -28.42
N SER A 361 -11.22 -10.15 -27.64
CA SER A 361 -9.77 -10.28 -27.41
C SER A 361 -9.46 -11.41 -26.42
N ALA A 362 -8.25 -11.95 -26.48
CA ALA A 362 -7.80 -12.96 -25.51
C ALA A 362 -7.88 -12.45 -24.07
N THR A 363 -7.54 -11.17 -23.85
CA THR A 363 -7.63 -10.48 -22.56
C THR A 363 -9.09 -10.35 -22.10
N GLU A 364 -10.00 -9.92 -22.97
CA GLU A 364 -11.44 -9.81 -22.67
C GLU A 364 -12.03 -11.17 -22.29
N ILE A 365 -11.70 -12.23 -23.03
CA ILE A 365 -12.17 -13.59 -22.77
C ILE A 365 -11.65 -14.10 -21.42
N ALA A 366 -10.38 -13.86 -21.10
CA ALA A 366 -9.79 -14.27 -19.84
C ALA A 366 -10.39 -13.53 -18.64
N VAL A 367 -10.60 -12.21 -18.75
CA VAL A 367 -11.25 -11.39 -17.73
C VAL A 367 -12.70 -11.81 -17.52
N ALA A 368 -13.49 -11.97 -18.59
CA ALA A 368 -14.87 -12.44 -18.53
C ALA A 368 -14.99 -13.84 -17.91
N ALA A 369 -14.05 -14.74 -18.21
CA ALA A 369 -14.00 -16.08 -17.60
C ALA A 369 -13.67 -16.00 -16.09
N ALA A 370 -12.80 -15.07 -15.67
CA ALA A 370 -12.50 -14.85 -14.26
C ALA A 370 -13.71 -14.28 -13.51
N PHE A 371 -14.40 -13.28 -14.08
CA PHE A 371 -15.66 -12.76 -13.54
C PHE A 371 -16.69 -13.90 -13.40
N SER A 372 -16.87 -14.69 -14.46
CA SER A 372 -17.86 -15.78 -14.46
C SER A 372 -17.62 -16.80 -13.36
N ARG A 373 -16.35 -17.18 -13.12
CA ARG A 373 -15.97 -18.12 -12.06
C ARG A 373 -16.23 -17.57 -10.66
N LEU A 374 -15.95 -16.28 -10.43
CA LEU A 374 -16.09 -15.66 -9.11
C LEU A 374 -17.53 -15.25 -8.78
N LEU A 375 -18.29 -14.82 -9.79
CA LEU A 375 -19.67 -14.35 -9.66
C LEU A 375 -20.70 -15.46 -9.88
N GLY A 376 -20.30 -16.61 -10.41
CA GLY A 376 -21.20 -17.74 -10.64
C GLY A 376 -22.27 -17.49 -11.72
N CYS A 377 -22.04 -16.51 -12.61
CA CYS A 377 -22.93 -16.17 -13.72
C CYS A 377 -22.16 -16.08 -15.04
N GLU A 378 -22.83 -16.28 -16.16
CA GLU A 378 -22.19 -16.20 -17.48
C GLU A 378 -21.98 -14.73 -17.89
N ILE A 379 -20.75 -14.37 -18.25
CA ILE A 379 -20.38 -13.00 -18.66
C ILE A 379 -20.17 -12.94 -20.17
N ASN A 380 -21.21 -12.50 -20.87
CA ASN A 380 -21.26 -12.44 -22.34
C ASN A 380 -21.18 -11.01 -22.90
N ASP A 381 -20.95 -10.02 -22.04
CA ASP A 381 -20.91 -8.61 -22.42
C ASP A 381 -19.69 -7.94 -21.80
N VAL A 382 -18.91 -7.23 -22.62
CA VAL A 382 -17.72 -6.50 -22.15
C VAL A 382 -18.04 -5.29 -21.26
N GLU A 383 -19.27 -4.75 -21.31
CA GLU A 383 -19.70 -3.66 -20.42
C GLU A 383 -20.28 -4.16 -19.09
N SER A 384 -20.13 -5.47 -18.81
CA SER A 384 -20.55 -6.07 -17.54
C SER A 384 -19.73 -5.54 -16.36
N ASP A 385 -20.34 -4.70 -15.52
CA ASP A 385 -19.72 -4.17 -14.31
C ASP A 385 -19.66 -5.23 -13.19
N PHE A 386 -18.46 -5.44 -12.65
CA PHE A 386 -18.18 -6.43 -11.61
C PHE A 386 -19.02 -6.25 -10.33
N PHE A 387 -19.23 -5.00 -9.89
CA PHE A 387 -19.93 -4.69 -8.66
C PHE A 387 -21.45 -4.72 -8.84
N ALA A 388 -21.94 -4.29 -10.00
CA ALA A 388 -23.36 -4.39 -10.37
C ALA A 388 -23.84 -5.85 -10.47
N LEU A 389 -22.92 -6.78 -10.75
CA LEU A 389 -23.16 -8.22 -10.75
C LEU A 389 -22.97 -8.90 -9.38
N GLY A 390 -22.75 -8.10 -8.32
CA GLY A 390 -22.65 -8.56 -6.94
C GLY A 390 -21.23 -8.81 -6.45
N GLY A 391 -20.21 -8.49 -7.25
CA GLY A 391 -18.83 -8.41 -6.79
C GLY A 391 -18.66 -7.36 -5.70
N HIS A 392 -17.65 -7.52 -4.86
CA HIS A 392 -17.27 -6.59 -3.79
C HIS A 392 -15.76 -6.55 -3.62
N SER A 393 -15.24 -5.67 -2.75
CA SER A 393 -13.79 -5.45 -2.63
C SER A 393 -13.01 -6.73 -2.31
N LEU A 394 -13.50 -7.61 -1.43
CA LEU A 394 -12.83 -8.90 -1.15
C LEU A 394 -12.78 -9.82 -2.38
N LEU A 395 -13.84 -9.83 -3.20
CA LEU A 395 -13.88 -10.61 -4.42
C LEU A 395 -12.99 -9.98 -5.51
N ALA A 396 -12.88 -8.65 -5.53
CA ALA A 396 -11.93 -7.91 -6.37
C ALA A 396 -10.47 -8.23 -6.00
N MET A 397 -10.17 -8.47 -4.72
CA MET A 397 -8.85 -8.95 -4.29
C MET A 397 -8.54 -10.34 -4.87
N LYS A 398 -9.50 -11.27 -4.76
CA LYS A 398 -9.36 -12.62 -5.35
C LYS A 398 -9.21 -12.56 -6.88
N LEU A 399 -10.00 -11.70 -7.53
CA LEU A 399 -9.92 -11.44 -8.96
C LEU A 399 -8.53 -10.92 -9.33
N ALA A 400 -8.01 -9.91 -8.63
CA ALA A 400 -6.68 -9.34 -8.89
C ALA A 400 -5.57 -10.40 -8.78
N VAL A 401 -5.62 -11.26 -7.76
CA VAL A 401 -4.68 -12.39 -7.62
C VAL A 401 -4.78 -13.36 -8.80
N GLN A 402 -6.00 -13.75 -9.18
CA GLN A 402 -6.23 -14.69 -10.28
C GLN A 402 -5.80 -14.12 -11.63
N LEU A 403 -6.12 -12.86 -11.92
CA LEU A 403 -5.69 -12.18 -13.14
C LEU A 403 -4.17 -12.00 -13.16
N SER A 404 -3.55 -11.70 -12.00
CA SER A 404 -2.10 -11.58 -11.92
C SER A 404 -1.39 -12.88 -12.31
N GLN A 405 -1.93 -14.02 -11.86
CA GLN A 405 -1.41 -15.34 -12.24
C GLN A 405 -1.68 -15.67 -13.70
N THR A 406 -2.86 -15.31 -14.21
CA THR A 406 -3.27 -15.61 -15.59
C THR A 406 -2.44 -14.85 -16.62
N PHE A 407 -2.14 -13.57 -16.35
CA PHE A 407 -1.39 -12.71 -17.27
C PHE A 407 0.10 -12.59 -16.93
N ASN A 408 0.56 -13.22 -15.85
CA ASN A 408 1.93 -13.11 -15.34
C ASN A 408 2.40 -11.63 -15.19
N ARG A 409 1.47 -10.74 -14.81
CA ARG A 409 1.66 -9.31 -14.57
C ARG A 409 1.04 -8.96 -13.22
N GLN A 410 1.56 -7.96 -12.51
CA GLN A 410 0.88 -7.48 -11.31
C GLN A 410 -0.44 -6.78 -11.66
N VAL A 411 -1.56 -7.37 -11.26
CA VAL A 411 -2.88 -6.75 -11.29
C VAL A 411 -3.26 -6.41 -9.86
N THR A 412 -3.57 -5.15 -9.60
CA THR A 412 -3.92 -4.69 -8.25
C THR A 412 -5.44 -4.61 -8.07
N PRO A 413 -5.95 -4.79 -6.84
CA PRO A 413 -7.37 -4.55 -6.56
C PRO A 413 -7.79 -3.12 -6.88
N GLY A 414 -6.88 -2.14 -6.74
CA GLY A 414 -7.12 -0.75 -7.10
C GLY A 414 -7.46 -0.57 -8.59
N GLN A 415 -6.80 -1.30 -9.48
CA GLN A 415 -7.11 -1.30 -10.91
C GLN A 415 -8.54 -1.82 -11.18
N VAL A 416 -8.98 -2.87 -10.50
CA VAL A 416 -10.37 -3.38 -10.59
C VAL A 416 -11.39 -2.37 -10.06
N MET A 417 -11.02 -1.58 -9.04
CA MET A 417 -11.92 -0.55 -8.48
C MET A 417 -12.13 0.64 -9.41
N VAL A 418 -11.11 1.01 -10.21
CA VAL A 418 -11.18 2.14 -11.15
C VAL A 418 -11.64 1.75 -12.54
N ALA A 419 -11.45 0.48 -12.91
CA ALA A 419 -11.89 -0.14 -14.16
C ALA A 419 -12.69 -1.40 -13.84
N SER A 420 -13.99 -1.23 -13.60
CA SER A 420 -14.85 -2.26 -13.03
C SER A 420 -15.61 -3.11 -14.04
N ASP A 421 -15.62 -2.72 -15.33
CA ASP A 421 -16.15 -3.53 -16.42
C ASP A 421 -15.04 -4.26 -17.21
N VAL A 422 -15.43 -5.30 -17.94
CA VAL A 422 -14.49 -6.18 -18.69
C VAL A 422 -13.72 -5.37 -19.74
N ALA A 423 -14.37 -4.47 -20.48
CA ALA A 423 -13.72 -3.67 -21.52
C ALA A 423 -12.65 -2.73 -20.94
N GLN A 424 -12.99 -1.99 -19.88
CA GLN A 424 -12.09 -1.08 -19.20
C GLN A 424 -10.94 -1.81 -18.54
N LEU A 425 -11.22 -2.92 -17.84
CA LEU A 425 -10.19 -3.69 -17.17
C LEU A 425 -9.27 -4.36 -18.20
N SER A 426 -9.80 -4.98 -19.25
CA SER A 426 -8.98 -5.54 -20.33
C SER A 426 -8.17 -4.46 -21.03
N LYS A 427 -8.76 -3.30 -21.32
CA LYS A 427 -8.01 -2.17 -21.85
C LYS A 427 -6.90 -1.75 -20.90
N LEU A 428 -7.12 -1.66 -19.60
CA LEU A 428 -6.10 -1.30 -18.62
C LEU A 428 -4.99 -2.38 -18.50
N LEU A 429 -5.32 -3.64 -18.75
CA LEU A 429 -4.36 -4.75 -18.79
C LEU A 429 -3.58 -4.79 -20.11
N ASP A 430 -4.21 -4.40 -21.22
CA ASP A 430 -3.61 -4.32 -22.56
C ASP A 430 -2.81 -3.02 -22.75
N THR A 431 -3.21 -1.95 -22.06
CA THR A 431 -2.42 -0.73 -21.95
C THR A 431 -1.35 -1.02 -20.93
N ASP A 432 -0.10 -1.22 -21.38
CA ASP A 432 1.03 -1.13 -20.47
C ASP A 432 0.88 0.15 -19.63
N ASP A 433 1.16 0.08 -18.33
CA ASP A 433 1.14 1.18 -17.34
C ASP A 433 2.18 2.29 -17.63
N ASP A 434 2.54 2.41 -18.89
CA ASP A 434 3.78 2.92 -19.39
C ASP A 434 3.66 4.41 -19.70
N GLU A 435 2.53 4.99 -20.11
CA GLU A 435 2.56 6.43 -20.47
C GLU A 435 2.71 7.39 -19.28
N ARG A 436 2.19 7.05 -18.10
CA ARG A 436 2.43 7.85 -16.86
C ARG A 436 3.70 7.44 -16.13
N SER A 437 4.09 6.16 -16.15
CA SER A 437 5.34 5.69 -15.58
C SER A 437 6.57 6.04 -16.44
N ARG A 438 6.44 6.10 -17.77
CA ARG A 438 7.49 6.52 -18.72
C ARG A 438 7.96 7.95 -18.43
N ASN A 439 7.06 8.85 -18.06
CA ASN A 439 7.42 10.25 -17.84
C ASN A 439 8.08 10.53 -16.47
N LEU A 440 7.88 9.69 -15.45
CA LEU A 440 8.47 9.88 -14.12
C LEU A 440 9.75 9.05 -13.89
N GLY A 441 9.92 7.92 -14.60
CA GLY A 441 11.03 6.99 -14.41
C GLY A 441 12.11 6.98 -15.49
N PHE A 442 11.86 7.59 -16.65
CA PHE A 442 12.73 7.53 -17.85
C PHE A 442 13.12 8.92 -18.37
N GLY A 443 12.96 9.95 -17.56
CA GLY A 443 13.53 11.27 -17.87
C GLY A 443 15.06 11.26 -17.69
N PRO A 444 15.80 12.24 -18.25
CA PRO A 444 17.24 12.38 -18.00
C PRO A 444 17.57 12.62 -16.52
N LEU A 445 16.59 13.11 -15.74
CA LEU A 445 16.64 13.21 -14.30
C LEU A 445 15.58 12.31 -13.66
N LEU A 446 16.03 11.46 -12.74
CA LEU A 446 15.21 10.58 -11.92
C LEU A 446 15.22 11.08 -10.47
N PRO A 447 14.14 11.67 -9.96
CA PRO A 447 14.04 12.03 -8.56
C PRO A 447 13.85 10.76 -7.71
N LEU A 448 14.93 10.29 -7.08
CA LEU A 448 14.89 9.15 -6.15
C LEU A 448 14.37 9.56 -4.77
N ARG A 449 14.69 10.79 -4.35
CA ARG A 449 14.12 11.46 -3.18
C ARG A 449 14.27 12.97 -3.33
N GLU A 450 13.19 13.73 -3.20
CA GLU A 450 13.24 15.19 -3.17
C GLU A 450 13.19 15.73 -1.74
N SER A 451 14.02 16.73 -1.46
CA SER A 451 14.15 17.42 -0.17
C SER A 451 14.76 18.81 -0.40
N ASP A 452 14.63 19.69 0.59
CA ASP A 452 15.12 21.08 0.50
C ASP A 452 16.63 21.24 0.77
N GLY A 453 17.33 20.16 1.16
CA GLY A 453 18.76 20.19 1.46
C GLY A 453 19.67 19.84 0.27
N PRO A 454 20.96 19.54 0.53
CA PRO A 454 21.94 19.27 -0.53
C PRO A 454 21.57 18.03 -1.35
N THR A 455 22.01 18.00 -2.62
CA THR A 455 21.67 16.94 -3.56
C THR A 455 22.87 16.04 -3.84
N LEU A 456 22.68 14.73 -3.69
CA LEU A 456 23.61 13.70 -4.18
C LEU A 456 23.19 13.28 -5.60
N PHE A 457 24.06 13.55 -6.59
CA PHE A 457 23.84 13.16 -7.98
C PHE A 457 24.45 11.79 -8.27
N CYS A 458 23.60 10.85 -8.69
CA CYS A 458 23.98 9.46 -8.99
C CYS A 458 23.98 9.23 -10.51
N PHE A 459 25.14 8.89 -11.08
CA PHE A 459 25.29 8.70 -12.51
C PHE A 459 24.99 7.25 -12.94
N HIS A 460 24.20 7.11 -13.99
CA HIS A 460 23.80 5.81 -14.52
C HIS A 460 25.00 4.92 -14.89
N PRO A 461 24.90 3.59 -14.70
CA PRO A 461 25.86 2.63 -15.22
C PRO A 461 25.61 2.37 -16.72
N ALA A 462 26.21 1.29 -17.26
CA ALA A 462 26.10 0.93 -18.67
C ALA A 462 24.66 0.67 -19.15
N SER A 463 23.74 0.32 -18.25
CA SER A 463 22.30 0.19 -18.56
C SER A 463 21.64 1.51 -18.99
N GLY A 464 22.23 2.66 -18.63
CA GLY A 464 21.66 3.99 -18.87
C GLY A 464 20.63 4.44 -17.83
N PHE A 465 20.30 3.62 -16.83
CA PHE A 465 19.29 3.94 -15.80
C PHE A 465 19.86 3.96 -14.38
N ALA A 466 19.54 5.01 -13.62
CA ALA A 466 19.99 5.21 -12.24
C ALA A 466 19.08 4.55 -11.16
N TRP A 467 18.19 3.62 -11.53
CA TRP A 467 17.20 3.04 -10.61
C TRP A 467 17.80 2.24 -9.44
N GLN A 468 18.97 1.64 -9.67
CA GLN A 468 19.68 0.83 -8.66
C GLN A 468 20.09 1.65 -7.43
N PHE A 469 20.17 2.98 -7.54
CA PHE A 469 20.48 3.87 -6.43
C PHE A 469 19.29 4.16 -5.50
N SER A 470 18.08 3.67 -5.80
CA SER A 470 16.88 3.86 -4.96
C SER A 470 17.08 3.43 -3.50
N VAL A 471 17.94 2.43 -3.27
CA VAL A 471 18.30 1.91 -1.94
C VAL A 471 19.00 2.95 -1.05
N LEU A 472 19.67 3.97 -1.63
CA LEU A 472 20.37 5.02 -0.87
C LEU A 472 19.42 5.85 0.00
N SER A 473 18.17 6.01 -0.44
CA SER A 473 17.14 6.77 0.30
C SER A 473 16.91 6.24 1.72
N ARG A 474 17.24 4.97 1.98
CA ARG A 474 17.16 4.33 3.30
C ARG A 474 18.24 4.81 4.28
N TYR A 475 19.43 5.12 3.79
CA TYR A 475 20.62 5.32 4.62
C TYR A 475 21.00 6.79 4.79
N LEU A 476 20.69 7.63 3.81
CA LEU A 476 21.00 9.05 3.88
C LEU A 476 19.95 9.79 4.70
N SER A 477 20.37 10.81 5.47
CA SER A 477 19.46 11.70 6.21
C SER A 477 18.32 12.22 5.30
N PRO A 478 17.06 12.29 5.77
CA PRO A 478 15.92 12.78 4.98
C PRO A 478 16.08 14.21 4.43
N SER A 479 17.01 14.99 4.97
CA SER A 479 17.37 16.32 4.46
C SER A 479 18.05 16.30 3.09
N TRP A 480 18.61 15.15 2.66
CA TRP A 480 19.32 15.04 1.39
C TRP A 480 18.37 14.70 0.24
N SER A 481 18.49 15.46 -0.84
CA SER A 481 17.94 15.10 -2.15
C SER A 481 18.82 14.03 -2.81
N ILE A 482 18.21 13.08 -3.51
CA ILE A 482 18.91 12.05 -4.29
C ILE A 482 18.38 12.11 -5.73
N MET A 483 19.27 12.37 -6.67
CA MET A 483 18.92 12.60 -8.07
C MET A 483 19.73 11.65 -8.96
N GLY A 484 19.05 10.77 -9.69
CA GLY A 484 19.67 9.95 -10.71
C GLY A 484 19.79 10.71 -12.03
N ILE A 485 20.95 10.69 -12.68
CA ILE A 485 21.14 11.18 -14.05
C ILE A 485 21.14 9.97 -14.98
N GLN A 486 20.32 9.99 -16.03
CA GLN A 486 20.03 8.86 -16.93
C GLN A 486 20.33 9.19 -18.40
N SER A 487 20.46 8.14 -19.22
CA SER A 487 20.52 8.24 -20.67
C SER A 487 19.35 7.48 -21.31
N PRO A 488 18.12 8.04 -21.25
CA PRO A 488 16.94 7.36 -21.75
C PRO A 488 16.94 7.29 -23.27
N ARG A 489 16.38 6.20 -23.82
CA ARG A 489 16.12 6.06 -25.26
C ARG A 489 14.64 6.32 -25.56
N PRO A 490 14.31 6.83 -26.76
CA PRO A 490 15.22 7.20 -27.86
C PRO A 490 15.94 8.54 -27.64
N ALA A 491 17.02 8.78 -28.40
CA ALA A 491 17.79 10.03 -28.46
C ALA A 491 18.53 10.44 -27.17
N GLY A 492 18.87 9.47 -26.32
CA GLY A 492 19.67 9.70 -25.12
C GLY A 492 21.11 10.15 -25.42
N PRO A 493 21.81 10.73 -24.43
CA PRO A 493 23.20 11.19 -24.58
C PRO A 493 24.16 10.10 -25.05
N MET A 494 24.04 8.87 -24.54
CA MET A 494 24.90 7.77 -24.96
C MET A 494 24.69 7.37 -26.44
N GLN A 495 23.46 7.48 -26.94
CA GLN A 495 23.12 7.14 -28.32
C GLN A 495 23.59 8.22 -29.31
N THR A 496 23.51 9.48 -28.91
CA THR A 496 23.77 10.63 -29.78
C THR A 496 25.24 11.06 -29.77
N ALA A 497 25.96 10.79 -28.69
CA ALA A 497 27.37 11.13 -28.55
C ALA A 497 28.30 10.17 -29.31
N THR A 498 29.31 10.75 -29.94
CA THR A 498 30.41 10.03 -30.58
C THR A 498 31.50 9.66 -29.59
N THR A 499 31.69 10.48 -28.54
CA THR A 499 32.73 10.31 -27.51
C THR A 499 32.15 10.35 -26.10
N LEU A 500 32.83 9.74 -25.12
CA LEU A 500 32.39 9.79 -23.72
C LEU A 500 32.44 11.22 -23.15
N ASP A 501 33.32 12.06 -23.67
CA ASP A 501 33.42 13.48 -23.28
C ASP A 501 32.16 14.26 -23.65
N GLU A 502 31.55 14.00 -24.80
CA GLU A 502 30.27 14.60 -25.20
C GLU A 502 29.14 14.19 -24.24
N VAL A 503 29.14 12.94 -23.77
CA VAL A 503 28.19 12.48 -22.73
C VAL A 503 28.43 13.22 -21.41
N CYS A 504 29.70 13.40 -21.01
CA CYS A 504 30.04 14.16 -19.81
C CYS A 504 29.58 15.62 -19.89
N GLU A 505 29.77 16.30 -21.03
CA GLU A 505 29.29 17.68 -21.22
C GLU A 505 27.75 17.77 -21.20
N HIS A 506 27.06 16.79 -21.80
CA HIS A 506 25.59 16.75 -21.75
C HIS A 506 25.07 16.61 -20.31
N HIS A 507 25.64 15.68 -19.56
CA HIS A 507 25.27 15.46 -18.16
C HIS A 507 25.68 16.61 -17.27
N LEU A 508 26.82 17.26 -17.54
CA LEU A 508 27.22 18.48 -16.86
C LEU A 508 26.23 19.62 -17.11
N ALA A 509 25.74 19.79 -18.34
CA ALA A 509 24.70 20.78 -18.65
C ALA A 509 23.39 20.49 -17.90
N THR A 510 22.98 19.21 -17.84
CA THR A 510 21.80 18.78 -17.09
C THR A 510 21.95 19.03 -15.59
N LEU A 511 23.12 18.71 -15.03
CA LEU A 511 23.46 18.95 -13.63
C LEU A 511 23.48 20.44 -13.30
N LEU A 512 24.09 21.28 -14.13
CA LEU A 512 24.16 22.74 -13.93
C LEU A 512 22.80 23.42 -14.08
N ALA A 513 21.91 22.90 -14.93
CA ALA A 513 20.54 23.39 -15.05
C ALA A 513 19.75 23.15 -13.75
N ARG A 514 20.05 22.07 -13.02
CA ARG A 514 19.43 21.76 -11.72
C ARG A 514 20.12 22.48 -10.55
N GLN A 515 21.45 22.49 -10.54
CA GLN A 515 22.28 23.09 -9.50
C GLN A 515 23.41 23.91 -10.15
N PRO A 516 23.23 25.23 -10.34
CA PRO A 516 24.22 26.07 -11.02
C PRO A 516 25.56 26.23 -10.30
N HIS A 517 25.59 26.07 -8.98
CA HIS A 517 26.77 26.27 -8.14
C HIS A 517 26.96 25.15 -7.11
N GLY A 518 28.21 24.86 -6.74
CA GLY A 518 28.58 23.88 -5.75
C GLY A 518 28.29 24.31 -4.30
N PRO A 519 28.63 23.45 -3.31
CA PRO A 519 29.39 22.22 -3.47
C PRO A 519 28.59 21.08 -4.14
N TYR A 520 29.29 20.28 -4.95
CA TYR A 520 28.74 19.12 -5.64
C TYR A 520 29.07 17.81 -4.93
N TYR A 521 28.08 16.92 -4.85
CA TYR A 521 28.19 15.58 -4.31
C TYR A 521 27.82 14.58 -5.41
N LEU A 522 28.78 13.78 -5.84
CA LEU A 522 28.68 12.92 -7.01
C LEU A 522 28.92 11.46 -6.60
N LEU A 523 28.14 10.54 -7.17
CA LEU A 523 28.29 9.11 -6.99
C LEU A 523 28.09 8.39 -8.32
N GLY A 524 28.91 7.39 -8.63
CA GLY A 524 28.75 6.60 -9.85
C GLY A 524 29.13 5.15 -9.65
N TYR A 525 28.49 4.26 -10.42
CA TYR A 525 28.77 2.83 -10.47
C TYR A 525 29.20 2.42 -11.88
N SER A 526 30.26 1.62 -11.99
CA SER A 526 30.78 1.15 -13.29
C SER A 526 31.00 2.34 -14.25
N LEU A 527 30.43 2.35 -15.46
CA LEU A 527 30.46 3.49 -16.38
C LEU A 527 30.09 4.83 -15.71
N GLY A 528 29.12 4.80 -14.79
CA GLY A 528 28.66 5.98 -14.06
C GLY A 528 29.76 6.60 -13.20
N GLY A 529 30.69 5.79 -12.67
CA GLY A 529 31.85 6.31 -11.95
C GLY A 529 32.83 7.05 -12.85
N THR A 530 33.05 6.54 -14.07
CA THR A 530 33.87 7.23 -15.09
C THR A 530 33.24 8.57 -15.48
N LEU A 531 31.91 8.61 -15.66
CA LEU A 531 31.16 9.84 -15.90
C LEU A 531 31.29 10.81 -14.71
N ALA A 532 31.09 10.33 -13.48
CA ALA A 532 31.20 11.13 -12.27
C ALA A 532 32.59 11.77 -12.12
N GLN A 533 33.65 11.00 -12.37
CA GLN A 533 35.03 11.45 -12.31
C GLN A 533 35.34 12.49 -13.40
N GLY A 534 34.92 12.23 -14.65
CA GLY A 534 35.11 13.16 -15.76
C GLY A 534 34.34 14.48 -15.59
N ILE A 535 33.16 14.44 -14.96
CA ILE A 535 32.38 15.62 -14.61
C ILE A 535 33.00 16.36 -13.42
N ALA A 536 33.51 15.65 -12.42
CA ALA A 536 34.21 16.25 -11.28
C ALA A 536 35.43 17.08 -11.72
N ALA A 537 36.24 16.56 -12.64
CA ALA A 537 37.37 17.28 -13.23
C ALA A 537 36.93 18.56 -13.96
N ARG A 538 35.84 18.50 -14.73
CA ARG A 538 35.28 19.66 -15.44
C ARG A 538 34.71 20.72 -14.49
N LEU A 539 34.04 20.30 -13.42
CA LEU A 539 33.55 21.21 -12.38
C LEU A 539 34.71 21.93 -11.69
N ARG A 540 35.79 21.21 -11.33
CA ARG A 540 37.01 21.80 -10.77
C ARG A 540 37.66 22.81 -11.71
N ALA A 541 37.76 22.48 -13.00
CA ALA A 541 38.28 23.39 -14.02
C ALA A 541 37.44 24.67 -14.17
N ARG A 542 36.14 24.61 -13.85
CA ARG A 542 35.23 25.77 -13.81
C ARG A 542 35.30 26.55 -12.49
N GLY A 543 36.13 26.14 -11.54
CA GLY A 543 36.26 26.78 -10.22
C GLY A 543 35.23 26.33 -9.20
N GLU A 544 34.42 25.31 -9.50
CA GLU A 544 33.41 24.77 -8.59
C GLU A 544 34.03 23.79 -7.58
N THR A 545 33.36 23.64 -6.44
CA THR A 545 33.79 22.70 -5.39
C THR A 545 33.09 21.35 -5.54
N VAL A 546 33.85 20.25 -5.59
CA VAL A 546 33.34 18.88 -5.50
C VAL A 546 33.65 18.38 -4.10
N ALA A 547 32.65 18.34 -3.22
CA ALA A 547 32.82 17.98 -1.81
C ALA A 547 32.89 16.46 -1.61
N PHE A 548 32.21 15.70 -2.48
CA PHE A 548 32.24 14.24 -2.45
C PHE A 548 32.23 13.68 -3.87
N LEU A 549 33.12 12.74 -4.14
CA LEU A 549 33.12 11.91 -5.33
C LEU A 549 33.22 10.44 -4.90
N GLY A 550 32.10 9.72 -4.97
CA GLY A 550 32.02 8.29 -4.69
C GLY A 550 32.08 7.47 -5.98
N LEU A 551 32.90 6.43 -5.96
CA LEU A 551 33.08 5.48 -7.06
C LEU A 551 32.75 4.07 -6.57
N LEU A 552 31.76 3.41 -7.15
CA LEU A 552 31.39 2.03 -6.85
C LEU A 552 32.02 1.12 -7.91
N ASP A 553 33.00 0.33 -7.49
CA ASP A 553 33.83 -0.60 -8.26
C ASP A 553 34.18 -0.08 -9.67
N THR A 554 34.61 1.18 -9.72
CA THR A 554 34.92 1.88 -10.96
C THR A 554 36.42 1.83 -11.23
N TRP A 555 36.78 1.57 -12.49
CA TRP A 555 38.16 1.46 -12.94
C TRP A 555 38.44 2.46 -14.08
N PRO A 556 39.67 2.98 -14.20
CA PRO A 556 40.03 3.86 -15.31
C PRO A 556 39.92 3.11 -16.65
N PRO A 557 39.33 3.71 -17.70
CA PRO A 557 39.24 3.08 -19.02
C PRO A 557 40.58 2.59 -19.58
N GLU A 558 41.68 3.27 -19.25
CA GLU A 558 43.05 2.91 -19.69
C GLU A 558 43.56 1.59 -19.11
N THR A 559 43.04 1.18 -17.96
CA THR A 559 43.42 -0.08 -17.30
C THR A 559 42.63 -1.28 -17.82
N GLN A 560 41.71 -1.04 -18.76
CA GLN A 560 40.77 -2.03 -19.26
C GLN A 560 40.92 -2.18 -20.77
N ASN A 561 41.04 -3.42 -21.27
CA ASN A 561 41.24 -3.67 -22.70
C ASN A 561 39.91 -3.64 -23.49
N TRP A 562 39.31 -2.46 -23.62
CA TRP A 562 38.02 -2.28 -24.30
C TRP A 562 38.08 -2.57 -25.81
N ARG A 563 39.22 -2.35 -26.47
CA ARG A 563 39.41 -2.67 -27.91
C ARG A 563 39.33 -4.17 -28.20
N GLU A 564 39.86 -5.00 -27.31
CA GLU A 564 39.75 -6.46 -27.40
C GLU A 564 38.31 -6.93 -27.09
N LYS A 565 37.60 -6.22 -26.21
CA LYS A 565 36.18 -6.44 -25.92
C LYS A 565 35.23 -6.01 -27.05
N GLU A 566 35.63 -5.07 -27.92
CA GLU A 566 34.87 -4.66 -29.11
C GLU A 566 35.16 -5.57 -30.32
N ALA A 567 36.42 -5.93 -30.54
CA ALA A 567 36.86 -6.72 -31.71
C ALA A 567 36.42 -8.19 -31.69
N ASN A 568 36.22 -8.78 -30.51
CA ASN A 568 35.78 -10.17 -30.36
C ASN A 568 34.24 -10.36 -30.49
N GLY A 569 33.50 -9.31 -30.87
CA GLY A 569 32.12 -9.16 -30.42
C GLY A 569 32.08 -9.09 -28.89
N LEU A 570 30.90 -8.99 -28.27
CA LEU A 570 30.85 -9.10 -26.82
C LEU A 570 31.49 -10.45 -26.41
N ASN A 571 32.66 -10.42 -25.77
CA ASN A 571 33.36 -11.60 -25.26
C ASN A 571 32.38 -12.40 -24.36
N PRO A 572 32.30 -13.74 -24.41
CA PRO A 572 31.44 -14.54 -23.53
C PRO A 572 31.52 -14.17 -22.05
N ASP A 573 32.67 -13.72 -21.53
CA ASP A 573 32.79 -13.26 -20.14
C ASP A 573 32.14 -11.89 -19.88
N VAL A 574 32.23 -10.98 -20.86
CA VAL A 574 31.57 -9.66 -20.83
C VAL A 574 30.07 -9.81 -21.07
N LEU A 575 29.66 -10.69 -21.99
CA LEU A 575 28.28 -11.14 -22.15
C LEU A 575 27.74 -11.77 -20.87
N ALA A 576 28.52 -12.60 -20.17
CA ALA A 576 28.11 -13.21 -18.91
C ALA A 576 28.04 -12.20 -17.76
N GLU A 577 28.85 -11.13 -17.79
CA GLU A 577 28.75 -10.02 -16.85
C GLU A 577 27.53 -9.14 -17.15
N ILE A 578 27.30 -8.77 -18.41
CA ILE A 578 26.08 -8.09 -18.88
C ILE A 578 24.85 -8.92 -18.58
N GLU A 579 24.90 -10.24 -18.78
CA GLU A 579 23.82 -11.18 -18.47
C GLU A 579 23.58 -11.27 -16.96
N ARG A 580 24.62 -11.19 -16.13
CA ARG A 580 24.48 -11.14 -14.67
C ARG A 580 23.92 -9.81 -14.20
N GLU A 581 24.38 -8.69 -14.76
CA GLU A 581 23.79 -7.36 -14.49
C GLU A 581 22.34 -7.30 -14.98
N ARG A 582 22.05 -7.88 -16.15
CA ARG A 582 20.70 -8.07 -16.71
C ARG A 582 19.83 -8.90 -15.77
N ALA A 583 20.30 -10.07 -15.36
CA ALA A 583 19.56 -10.97 -14.47
C ALA A 583 19.36 -10.37 -13.08
N ALA A 584 20.35 -9.67 -12.52
CA ALA A 584 20.24 -8.97 -11.24
C ALA A 584 19.28 -7.77 -11.33
N PHE A 585 19.33 -7.02 -12.42
CA PHE A 585 18.41 -5.91 -12.70
C PHE A 585 16.96 -6.40 -12.87
N VAL A 586 16.76 -7.49 -13.61
CA VAL A 586 15.45 -8.15 -13.79
C VAL A 586 14.96 -8.77 -12.49
N ALA A 587 15.83 -9.39 -11.68
CA ALA A 587 15.45 -9.96 -10.40
C ALA A 587 15.08 -8.89 -9.36
N ALA A 588 15.68 -7.69 -9.44
CA ALA A 588 15.35 -6.56 -8.58
C ALA A 588 14.02 -5.89 -8.95
N GLN A 589 13.58 -5.97 -10.22
CA GLN A 589 12.28 -5.52 -10.67
C GLN A 589 11.32 -6.72 -10.77
N GLN A 590 10.58 -7.00 -9.69
CA GLN A 590 9.54 -8.04 -9.68
C GLN A 590 8.44 -7.72 -10.72
N GLY A 591 8.65 -8.17 -11.97
CA GLY A 591 7.67 -8.24 -13.05
C GLY A 591 7.14 -6.91 -13.57
N ASN A 592 7.85 -6.22 -14.49
CA ASN A 592 7.24 -5.22 -15.38
C ASN A 592 8.13 -4.66 -16.52
N ALA A 593 9.22 -5.32 -16.92
CA ALA A 593 10.02 -4.77 -18.02
C ALA A 593 9.37 -5.10 -19.38
N SER A 594 8.96 -4.07 -20.12
CA SER A 594 8.45 -4.20 -21.49
C SER A 594 9.59 -4.55 -22.45
N GLU A 595 9.29 -5.26 -23.55
CA GLU A 595 10.27 -5.60 -24.60
C GLU A 595 11.00 -4.35 -25.15
N ALA A 596 10.32 -3.20 -25.14
CA ALA A 596 10.88 -1.90 -25.50
C ALA A 596 11.93 -1.38 -24.49
N LEU A 597 11.69 -1.54 -23.18
CA LEU A 597 12.67 -1.19 -22.15
C LEU A 597 13.92 -2.08 -22.27
N PHE A 598 13.73 -3.36 -22.56
CA PHE A 598 14.85 -4.27 -22.79
C PHE A 598 15.68 -3.85 -24.00
N THR A 599 15.03 -3.53 -25.12
CA THR A 599 15.70 -3.03 -26.32
C THR A 599 16.47 -1.72 -26.04
N ALA A 600 15.93 -0.85 -25.19
CA ALA A 600 16.60 0.37 -24.76
C ALA A 600 17.85 0.08 -23.91
N ILE A 601 17.75 -0.84 -22.94
CA ILE A 601 18.88 -1.26 -22.09
C ILE A 601 19.99 -1.87 -22.94
N GLU A 602 19.66 -2.85 -23.80
CA GLU A 602 20.64 -3.49 -24.69
C GLU A 602 21.33 -2.48 -25.60
N GLY A 603 20.56 -1.54 -26.15
CA GLY A 603 21.10 -0.44 -26.93
C GLY A 603 22.05 0.46 -26.14
N ASN A 604 21.72 0.78 -24.88
CA ASN A 604 22.60 1.57 -24.01
C ASN A 604 23.89 0.81 -23.67
N TYR A 605 23.84 -0.51 -23.45
CA TYR A 605 25.06 -1.31 -23.27
C TYR A 605 25.96 -1.30 -24.51
N ALA A 606 25.37 -1.43 -25.71
CA ALA A 606 26.13 -1.36 -26.96
C ALA A 606 26.84 0.01 -27.10
N ASP A 607 26.15 1.11 -26.79
CA ASP A 607 26.75 2.43 -26.77
C ASP A 607 27.80 2.59 -25.67
N ALA A 608 27.57 2.04 -24.47
CA ALA A 608 28.54 2.07 -23.38
C ALA A 608 29.88 1.47 -23.79
N VAL A 609 29.85 0.27 -24.40
CA VAL A 609 31.06 -0.41 -24.88
C VAL A 609 31.75 0.42 -25.95
N ARG A 610 31.01 0.91 -26.95
CA ARG A 610 31.53 1.77 -28.03
C ARG A 610 32.21 3.03 -27.46
N LEU A 611 31.59 3.69 -26.50
CA LEU A 611 32.11 4.91 -25.88
C LEU A 611 33.34 4.63 -25.01
N LEU A 612 33.35 3.54 -24.25
CA LEU A 612 34.47 3.15 -23.38
C LEU A 612 35.73 2.80 -24.18
N THR A 613 35.62 2.28 -25.41
CA THR A 613 36.78 1.98 -26.26
C THR A 613 37.61 3.21 -26.63
N THR A 614 36.99 4.39 -26.61
CA THR A 614 37.62 5.67 -26.95
C THR A 614 37.71 6.63 -25.75
N ALA A 615 37.34 6.15 -24.56
CA ALA A 615 37.32 6.96 -23.35
C ALA A 615 38.72 7.20 -22.79
N HIS A 616 38.92 8.40 -22.24
CA HIS A 616 40.12 8.80 -21.53
C HIS A 616 39.75 9.46 -20.21
N SER A 617 40.48 9.14 -19.16
CA SER A 617 40.31 9.73 -17.84
C SER A 617 40.92 11.13 -17.80
N ALA A 618 40.18 12.10 -17.26
CA ALA A 618 40.69 13.46 -17.05
C ALA A 618 41.41 13.56 -15.69
N PRO A 619 42.52 14.32 -15.55
CA PRO A 619 43.11 14.56 -14.24
C PRO A 619 42.15 15.30 -13.29
N PHE A 620 41.96 14.77 -12.08
CA PHE A 620 41.16 15.35 -11.01
C PHE A 620 42.05 15.61 -9.79
N ASP A 621 42.18 16.88 -9.41
CA ASP A 621 43.04 17.35 -8.32
C ASP A 621 42.42 17.22 -6.92
N GLY A 622 41.21 16.64 -6.83
CA GLY A 622 40.45 16.49 -5.60
C GLY A 622 40.59 15.11 -4.93
N HIS A 623 39.79 14.92 -3.88
CA HIS A 623 39.67 13.66 -3.16
C HIS A 623 38.48 12.84 -3.67
N ALA A 624 38.66 11.53 -3.82
CA ALA A 624 37.59 10.58 -4.15
C ALA A 624 37.54 9.41 -3.16
N THR A 625 36.38 8.79 -3.05
CA THR A 625 36.15 7.58 -2.26
C THR A 625 35.80 6.43 -3.19
N LEU A 626 36.59 5.36 -3.20
CA LEU A 626 36.38 4.17 -4.02
C LEU A 626 35.93 2.99 -3.15
N PHE A 627 34.81 2.39 -3.51
CA PHE A 627 34.34 1.12 -2.95
C PHE A 627 34.73 0.00 -3.92
N VAL A 628 35.50 -0.99 -3.47
CA VAL A 628 36.07 -2.04 -4.32
C VAL A 628 35.37 -3.38 -4.06
N ALA A 629 34.97 -4.07 -5.13
CA ALA A 629 34.43 -5.42 -5.07
C ALA A 629 35.56 -6.45 -5.08
N ASP A 630 35.97 -6.93 -3.89
CA ASP A 630 37.19 -7.75 -3.73
C ASP A 630 37.16 -9.07 -4.53
N LYS A 631 35.97 -9.64 -4.82
CA LYS A 631 35.88 -10.94 -5.53
C LYS A 631 36.21 -10.84 -7.02
N THR A 632 36.23 -9.64 -7.58
CA THR A 632 36.39 -9.40 -9.03
C THR A 632 37.63 -8.57 -9.37
N VAL A 633 38.46 -8.23 -8.38
CA VAL A 633 39.75 -7.57 -8.63
C VAL A 633 40.71 -8.55 -9.31
N PRO A 634 41.27 -8.22 -10.50
CA PRO A 634 42.25 -9.08 -11.16
C PRO A 634 43.52 -9.25 -10.31
N GLU A 635 44.11 -10.44 -10.36
CA GLU A 635 45.29 -10.76 -9.56
C GLU A 635 46.47 -9.83 -9.92
N GLY A 636 47.03 -9.16 -8.91
CA GLY A 636 48.14 -8.21 -9.07
C GLY A 636 47.75 -6.77 -9.43
N VAL A 637 46.45 -6.45 -9.59
CA VAL A 637 45.98 -5.07 -9.84
C VAL A 637 45.67 -4.36 -8.52
N SER A 638 46.30 -3.20 -8.30
CA SER A 638 46.03 -2.33 -7.14
C SER A 638 45.13 -1.16 -7.56
N PRO A 639 43.93 -1.00 -6.97
CA PRO A 639 43.05 0.14 -7.25
C PRO A 639 43.72 1.49 -6.99
N GLU A 640 44.58 1.57 -5.97
CA GLU A 640 45.38 2.76 -5.64
C GLU A 640 46.31 3.13 -6.80
N GLN A 641 47.06 2.17 -7.31
CA GLN A 641 47.99 2.38 -8.41
C GLN A 641 47.25 2.71 -9.71
N SER A 642 46.15 2.01 -9.97
CA SER A 642 45.29 2.25 -11.12
C SER A 642 44.80 3.69 -11.15
N TRP A 643 44.24 4.24 -10.07
CA TRP A 643 43.71 5.61 -10.09
C TRP A 643 44.73 6.72 -9.84
N SER A 644 45.92 6.41 -9.33
CA SER A 644 46.96 7.40 -8.97
C SER A 644 47.33 8.42 -10.06
N PRO A 645 47.29 8.12 -11.38
CA PRO A 645 47.59 9.12 -12.42
C PRO A 645 46.48 10.17 -12.59
N TRP A 646 45.26 9.86 -12.16
CA TRP A 646 44.05 10.64 -12.47
C TRP A 646 43.35 11.23 -11.26
N ILE A 647 43.60 10.71 -10.05
CA ILE A 647 42.98 11.20 -8.82
C ILE A 647 44.08 11.51 -7.80
N ALA A 648 44.13 12.75 -7.33
CA ALA A 648 45.17 13.22 -6.41
C ALA A 648 45.12 12.52 -5.02
N SER A 649 43.94 12.21 -4.51
CA SER A 649 43.76 11.53 -3.23
C SER A 649 42.58 10.57 -3.27
N LEU A 650 42.78 9.33 -2.80
CA LEU A 650 41.79 8.26 -2.86
C LEU A 650 41.67 7.55 -1.52
N ALA A 651 40.45 7.44 -0.99
CA ALA A 651 40.12 6.55 0.12
C ALA A 651 39.46 5.27 -0.41
N ILE A 652 39.85 4.10 0.10
CA ILE A 652 39.34 2.80 -0.39
C ILE A 652 38.61 2.03 0.71
N TYR A 653 37.42 1.54 0.36
CA TYR A 653 36.61 0.66 1.19
C TYR A 653 36.34 -0.65 0.44
N ARG A 654 36.77 -1.77 1.00
CA ARG A 654 36.65 -3.09 0.35
C ARG A 654 35.37 -3.81 0.76
N GLN A 655 34.70 -4.43 -0.21
CA GLN A 655 33.45 -5.16 -0.02
C GLN A 655 33.60 -6.60 -0.53
N GLN A 656 33.16 -7.57 0.27
CA GLN A 656 33.26 -9.01 -0.02
C GLN A 656 32.18 -9.50 -1.00
N CYS A 657 32.09 -8.84 -2.15
CA CYS A 657 31.06 -9.03 -3.17
C CYS A 657 31.70 -9.04 -4.57
N ALA A 658 30.95 -9.48 -5.59
CA ALA A 658 31.36 -9.31 -6.99
C ALA A 658 30.96 -7.92 -7.49
N HIS A 659 31.52 -7.48 -8.64
CA HIS A 659 31.18 -6.20 -9.29
C HIS A 659 29.67 -5.92 -9.30
N VAL A 660 28.88 -6.87 -9.80
CA VAL A 660 27.41 -6.75 -9.94
C VAL A 660 26.67 -6.66 -8.59
N ASP A 661 27.27 -7.18 -7.53
CA ASP A 661 26.67 -7.25 -6.20
C ASP A 661 26.97 -5.99 -5.36
N ILE A 662 27.96 -5.17 -5.76
CA ILE A 662 28.36 -3.99 -4.99
C ILE A 662 27.25 -2.93 -4.92
N ILE A 663 26.35 -2.93 -5.90
CA ILE A 663 25.19 -2.03 -5.96
C ILE A 663 23.91 -2.69 -5.38
N SER A 664 24.00 -3.91 -4.85
CA SER A 664 22.86 -4.62 -4.26
C SER A 664 22.43 -4.03 -2.92
N PRO A 665 21.15 -4.20 -2.51
CA PRO A 665 20.69 -3.77 -1.19
C PRO A 665 21.54 -4.30 -0.03
N SER A 666 22.07 -5.53 -0.15
CA SER A 666 22.92 -6.18 0.84
C SER A 666 24.27 -5.47 0.99
N ALA A 667 24.95 -5.15 -0.12
CA ALA A 667 26.19 -4.39 -0.06
C ALA A 667 25.97 -2.98 0.51
N PHE A 668 24.82 -2.36 0.23
CA PHE A 668 24.44 -1.06 0.78
C PHE A 668 24.16 -1.02 2.28
N GLU A 669 23.98 -2.17 2.95
CA GLU A 669 23.94 -2.22 4.42
C GLU A 669 25.27 -1.75 5.03
N THR A 670 26.39 -1.95 4.32
CA THR A 670 27.72 -1.49 4.72
C THR A 670 28.11 -0.18 4.02
N ILE A 671 27.86 -0.05 2.72
CA ILE A 671 28.24 1.14 1.93
C ILE A 671 27.40 2.37 2.32
N GLY A 672 26.10 2.19 2.54
CA GLY A 672 25.16 3.29 2.82
C GLY A 672 25.54 4.13 4.05
N PRO A 673 25.81 3.52 5.22
CA PRO A 673 26.29 4.24 6.39
C PRO A 673 27.60 5.00 6.17
N ILE A 674 28.55 4.42 5.43
CA ILE A 674 29.84 5.05 5.11
C ILE A 674 29.62 6.30 4.24
N ILE A 675 28.80 6.20 3.19
CA ILE A 675 28.45 7.36 2.35
C ILE A 675 27.79 8.44 3.21
N SER A 676 26.83 8.07 4.06
CA SER A 676 26.15 9.02 4.95
C SER A 676 27.13 9.73 5.89
N GLU A 677 28.12 9.01 6.45
CA GLU A 677 29.14 9.63 7.30
C GLU A 677 30.02 10.60 6.51
N LEU A 678 30.43 10.24 5.29
CA LEU A 678 31.35 11.03 4.47
C LEU A 678 30.70 12.31 3.91
N ILE A 679 29.44 12.27 3.51
CA ILE A 679 28.76 13.45 2.95
C ILE A 679 28.32 14.46 4.00
N ASN A 680 28.24 14.06 5.28
CA ASN A 680 27.90 14.94 6.40
C ASN A 680 29.14 15.51 7.12
N LYS A 681 30.35 15.17 6.66
CA LYS A 681 31.62 15.81 7.07
C LYS A 681 31.86 17.07 6.25
#